data_AF-A0A9E0WW57-F1
#
_entry.id   AF-A0A9E0WW57-F1
#
_cell.length_a   1.000
_cell.length_b   1.000
_cell.length_c   1.000
_cell.angle_alpha   90.00
_cell.angle_beta   90.00
_cell.angle_gamma   90.00
#
_symmetry.space_group_name_H-M   'P 1'
#
loop_
_entity.id
_entity.type
_entity.pdbx_description
1 polymer ?
#
loop_
_entity_poly.entity_id
_entity_poly.type
_entity_poly.pdbx_seq_one_letter_code
_entity_poly.pdbx_strand_id
1 'polypeptide(L)'
;MQRLDLAATPPTPWKNGLGQTRELACWPPGAGLDDFEWRVSVATVAASGPFSVLPGVDRQLMLLDGDGMRLRSADGSVDQRLNTRWSVLDFAGEAAVDGTLLGGPSTDLNLMLRRGRWQGRLRVVHEAREPGSTPAGLCMVLAGQWRLGNQVFTPGQGLWWSQPQAGPALAPMAPQPGEPAPALAWVGLAPAAALRIQPGQLSLAQLRAAWQQAQTIELDPAARGAIGASAATIQAIVARGDAAYGINTGFGKLAKTRIPDAQLEQLQRNLILSHSVGTGEPMLDATVRLVMLMKAASLARGHSGVRPVVIDTLLALLNADVLPLIPVKGSVGASGDLAPLSHMTLALMGEGLVRVRGQVQPAARALQAAGIAPLALAAKEGLALINGTQVSTALALHGLFLAERLLEAGTVIGALCVDAAKGSDAPFDPRIHAVRGQPGQIAQAAVTRALLAGSQIRQSHLVHDERVQDPYSLRCQPQVMGACRDLIAQAARTLLIEANAVTDNPLVFVDTGEVLSGGNFHAEPVAFAADTLALAISEIGAISERRVALLIDSTLSGLPPFLVDNPGLNSGFMIAHVTAAALASENKSHAHPASVDSLPTSANQEDHVSMATFAARRLAEMAGNTATILGIEWLAAAQGVDFHRPLATSQRLQSAHATLRAQVPFYAEDRLFAPDIEAARQLVLQGRSADGNRDALAGLWPA
;
A
#
# COMPACT_ATOMS: atom_id res chain seq x y z
N MET A 1 -31.71 -18.66 0.47
CA MET A 1 -30.71 -19.27 1.39
C MET A 1 -30.53 -20.73 1.04
N GLN A 2 -29.33 -21.28 1.24
CA GLN A 2 -29.04 -22.69 1.05
C GLN A 2 -28.70 -23.33 2.39
N ARG A 3 -29.14 -24.58 2.59
CA ARG A 3 -28.82 -25.35 3.79
C ARG A 3 -27.39 -25.84 3.72
N LEU A 4 -26.71 -25.72 4.86
CA LEU A 4 -25.37 -26.21 5.09
C LEU A 4 -25.44 -27.38 6.07
N ASP A 5 -24.73 -28.46 5.75
CA ASP A 5 -24.52 -29.60 6.63
C ASP A 5 -23.08 -30.11 6.45
N LEU A 6 -22.23 -29.85 7.44
CA LEU A 6 -20.82 -30.20 7.41
C LEU A 6 -20.60 -31.71 7.27
N ALA A 7 -21.45 -32.54 7.89
CA ALA A 7 -21.32 -34.00 7.83
C ALA A 7 -21.60 -34.52 6.42
N ALA A 8 -22.57 -33.91 5.73
CA ALA A 8 -22.92 -34.24 4.34
C ALA A 8 -21.98 -33.63 3.29
N THR A 9 -21.16 -32.64 3.67
CA THR A 9 -20.24 -31.95 2.75
C THR A 9 -18.97 -32.77 2.54
N PRO A 10 -18.66 -33.27 1.32
CA PRO A 10 -17.53 -34.16 1.12
C PRO A 10 -16.18 -33.47 1.36
N PRO A 11 -15.20 -34.13 2.02
CA PRO A 11 -13.86 -33.58 2.19
C PRO A 11 -13.04 -33.73 0.91
N THR A 12 -12.24 -32.72 0.60
CA THR A 12 -11.23 -32.76 -0.45
C THR A 12 -9.84 -32.83 0.20
N PRO A 13 -9.04 -33.90 -0.03
CA PRO A 13 -7.68 -33.99 0.47
C PRO A 13 -6.79 -32.89 -0.09
N TRP A 14 -5.87 -32.39 0.72
CA TRP A 14 -4.86 -31.44 0.27
C TRP A 14 -3.82 -32.13 -0.61
N LYS A 15 -3.28 -31.39 -1.60
CA LYS A 15 -2.25 -31.92 -2.52
C LYS A 15 -0.99 -32.41 -1.80
N ASN A 16 -0.66 -31.81 -0.65
CA ASN A 16 0.49 -32.20 0.16
C ASN A 16 0.20 -33.36 1.13
N GLY A 17 -1.04 -33.85 1.19
CA GLY A 17 -1.45 -34.93 2.09
C GLY A 17 -1.52 -34.56 3.57
N LEU A 18 -1.31 -33.29 3.95
CA LEU A 18 -1.21 -32.85 5.35
C LEU A 18 -2.57 -32.53 5.99
N GLY A 19 -3.67 -32.65 5.23
CA GLY A 19 -5.00 -32.32 5.70
C GLY A 19 -6.08 -32.46 4.63
N GLN A 20 -7.27 -31.99 4.95
CA GLN A 20 -8.43 -32.00 4.06
C GLN A 20 -9.31 -30.77 4.31
N THR A 21 -10.06 -30.35 3.29
CA THR A 21 -11.00 -29.22 3.37
C THR A 21 -12.39 -29.62 2.92
N ARG A 22 -13.41 -29.21 3.68
CA ARG A 22 -14.83 -29.22 3.30
C ARG A 22 -15.23 -27.80 2.95
N GLU A 23 -15.52 -27.55 1.67
CA GLU A 23 -15.99 -26.25 1.21
C GLU A 23 -17.45 -26.06 1.61
N LEU A 24 -17.71 -25.05 2.44
CA LEU A 24 -19.04 -24.75 2.92
C LEU A 24 -19.80 -23.83 1.97
N ALA A 25 -19.11 -22.81 1.47
CA ALA A 25 -19.63 -21.85 0.50
C ALA A 25 -18.49 -21.15 -0.22
N CYS A 26 -18.70 -20.82 -1.49
CA CYS A 26 -17.75 -20.08 -2.32
C CYS A 26 -18.48 -19.20 -3.32
N TRP A 27 -17.91 -18.04 -3.65
CA TRP A 27 -18.42 -17.15 -4.68
C TRP A 27 -17.33 -16.74 -5.68
N PRO A 28 -17.59 -16.78 -7.00
CA PRO A 28 -18.77 -17.39 -7.62
C PRO A 28 -18.83 -18.92 -7.36
N PRO A 29 -20.00 -19.56 -7.49
CA PRO A 29 -20.13 -21.00 -7.23
C PRO A 29 -19.21 -21.79 -8.16
N GLY A 30 -18.46 -22.75 -7.61
CA GLY A 30 -17.50 -23.57 -8.37
C GLY A 30 -16.15 -22.91 -8.64
N ALA A 31 -15.90 -21.69 -8.13
CA ALA A 31 -14.59 -21.06 -8.22
C ALA A 31 -13.52 -21.88 -7.48
N GLY A 32 -12.33 -21.98 -8.08
CA GLY A 32 -11.14 -22.53 -7.47
C GLY A 32 -10.41 -21.53 -6.57
N LEU A 33 -9.21 -21.91 -6.11
CA LEU A 33 -8.37 -21.04 -5.26
C LEU A 33 -7.89 -19.77 -5.97
N ASP A 34 -7.90 -19.77 -7.29
CA ASP A 34 -7.38 -18.66 -8.08
C ASP A 34 -8.44 -17.56 -8.28
N ASP A 35 -9.73 -17.91 -8.37
CA ASP A 35 -10.79 -17.04 -8.89
C ASP A 35 -11.98 -16.79 -7.94
N PHE A 36 -11.94 -17.30 -6.71
CA PHE A 36 -12.93 -16.94 -5.71
C PHE A 36 -12.84 -15.46 -5.28
N GLU A 37 -13.97 -14.86 -4.95
CA GLU A 37 -14.13 -13.56 -4.28
C GLU A 37 -14.16 -13.69 -2.77
N TRP A 38 -14.91 -14.68 -2.28
CA TRP A 38 -14.88 -15.13 -0.90
C TRP A 38 -15.11 -16.63 -0.83
N ARG A 39 -14.55 -17.25 0.19
CA ARG A 39 -14.65 -18.69 0.43
C ARG A 39 -14.74 -18.95 1.92
N VAL A 40 -15.67 -19.82 2.31
CA VAL A 40 -15.80 -20.32 3.68
C VAL A 40 -15.64 -21.83 3.64
N SER A 41 -14.77 -22.37 4.48
CA SER A 41 -14.47 -23.79 4.49
C SER A 41 -14.09 -24.27 5.88
N VAL A 42 -14.29 -25.55 6.15
CA VAL A 42 -13.76 -26.22 7.35
C VAL A 42 -12.58 -27.08 6.94
N ALA A 43 -11.43 -26.86 7.57
CA ALA A 43 -10.22 -27.61 7.31
C ALA A 43 -9.87 -28.49 8.51
N THR A 44 -9.45 -29.73 8.25
CA THR A 44 -8.79 -30.58 9.24
C THR A 44 -7.31 -30.65 8.88
N VAL A 45 -6.46 -30.11 9.76
CA VAL A 45 -5.01 -30.17 9.65
C VAL A 45 -4.54 -31.42 10.37
N ALA A 46 -4.11 -32.42 9.61
CA ALA A 46 -3.72 -33.73 10.13
C ALA A 46 -2.24 -33.77 10.56
N ALA A 47 -1.39 -32.96 9.92
CA ALA A 47 0.03 -32.86 10.23
C ALA A 47 0.53 -31.42 10.06
N SER A 48 1.59 -31.07 10.80
CA SER A 48 2.26 -29.77 10.67
C SER A 48 2.84 -29.58 9.27
N GLY A 49 2.79 -28.34 8.77
CA GLY A 49 3.38 -27.99 7.48
C GLY A 49 2.83 -26.70 6.88
N PRO A 50 3.17 -26.43 5.61
CA PRO A 50 2.90 -25.14 4.98
C PRO A 50 1.45 -24.97 4.57
N PHE A 51 0.95 -23.75 4.74
CA PHE A 51 -0.35 -23.30 4.24
C PHE A 51 -0.22 -22.77 2.80
N SER A 52 -1.33 -22.79 2.05
CA SER A 52 -1.36 -22.20 0.71
C SER A 52 -1.11 -20.69 0.73
N VAL A 53 -0.19 -20.24 -0.12
CA VAL A 53 0.07 -18.83 -0.40
C VAL A 53 -0.97 -18.32 -1.40
N LEU A 54 -1.77 -17.35 -0.98
CA LEU A 54 -2.88 -16.78 -1.73
C LEU A 54 -2.74 -15.24 -1.76
N PRO A 55 -2.02 -14.68 -2.75
CA PRO A 55 -1.82 -13.25 -2.83
C PRO A 55 -3.13 -12.44 -2.91
N GLY A 56 -3.20 -11.36 -2.13
CA GLY A 56 -4.36 -10.46 -2.12
C GLY A 56 -5.60 -11.04 -1.42
N VAL A 57 -5.43 -12.05 -0.57
CA VAL A 57 -6.51 -12.68 0.21
C VAL A 57 -6.32 -12.38 1.68
N ASP A 58 -7.38 -11.96 2.38
CA ASP A 58 -7.40 -11.91 3.84
C ASP A 58 -8.00 -13.21 4.39
N ARG A 59 -7.34 -13.80 5.39
CA ARG A 59 -7.73 -15.09 5.99
C ARG A 59 -8.06 -14.91 7.47
N GLN A 60 -9.17 -15.51 7.90
CA GLN A 60 -9.56 -15.61 9.30
C GLN A 60 -9.77 -17.07 9.66
N LEU A 61 -9.01 -17.60 10.61
CA LEU A 61 -9.17 -18.97 11.10
C LEU A 61 -9.79 -18.97 12.48
N MET A 62 -10.77 -19.84 12.68
CA MET A 62 -11.38 -20.11 13.98
C MET A 62 -11.16 -21.55 14.38
N LEU A 63 -10.60 -21.79 15.56
CA LEU A 63 -10.45 -23.16 16.08
C LEU A 63 -11.82 -23.74 16.42
N LEU A 64 -12.18 -24.86 15.77
CA LEU A 64 -13.41 -25.59 16.07
C LEU A 64 -13.16 -26.72 17.06
N ASP A 65 -12.09 -27.49 16.84
CA ASP A 65 -11.75 -28.69 17.59
C ASP A 65 -10.23 -29.01 17.57
N GLY A 66 -9.76 -29.79 18.54
CA GLY A 66 -8.35 -30.13 18.74
C GLY A 66 -7.54 -29.11 19.56
N ASP A 67 -6.27 -29.43 19.82
CA ASP A 67 -5.36 -28.62 20.65
C ASP A 67 -4.87 -27.33 19.95
N GLY A 68 -5.19 -27.19 18.67
CA GLY A 68 -4.86 -26.02 17.88
C GLY A 68 -3.45 -26.06 17.27
N MET A 69 -3.04 -24.91 16.74
CA MET A 69 -1.78 -24.77 16.00
C MET A 69 -1.12 -23.41 16.22
N ARG A 70 0.19 -23.34 16.02
CA ARG A 70 0.94 -22.09 15.89
C ARG A 70 1.23 -21.83 14.42
N LEU A 71 0.86 -20.65 13.93
CA LEU A 71 1.12 -20.19 12.58
C LEU A 71 2.36 -19.30 12.60
N ARG A 72 3.37 -19.63 11.79
CA ARG A 72 4.61 -18.85 11.69
C ARG A 72 5.04 -18.66 10.25
N SER A 73 5.38 -17.45 9.84
CA SER A 73 6.02 -17.18 8.55
C SER A 73 7.54 -17.06 8.69
N ALA A 74 8.27 -17.38 7.61
CA ALA A 74 9.73 -17.33 7.60
C ALA A 74 10.28 -15.89 7.78
N ASP A 75 9.56 -14.89 7.29
CA ASP A 75 9.86 -13.46 7.47
C ASP A 75 9.35 -12.91 8.82
N GLY A 76 8.75 -13.76 9.65
CA GLY A 76 8.17 -13.43 10.94
C GLY A 76 6.89 -12.60 10.87
N SER A 77 6.46 -12.12 9.69
CA SER A 77 5.26 -11.27 9.55
C SER A 77 4.00 -11.85 10.21
N VAL A 78 3.94 -13.17 10.35
CA VAL A 78 2.97 -13.93 11.14
C VAL A 78 3.71 -14.76 12.18
N ASP A 79 3.40 -14.57 13.46
CA ASP A 79 3.72 -15.52 14.54
C ASP A 79 2.58 -15.48 15.57
N GLN A 80 1.60 -16.35 15.40
CA GLN A 80 0.35 -16.32 16.16
C GLN A 80 -0.07 -17.74 16.57
N ARG A 81 -0.62 -17.86 17.77
CA ARG A 81 -1.07 -19.15 18.33
C ARG A 81 -2.59 -19.22 18.34
N LEU A 82 -3.16 -20.21 17.66
CA LEU A 82 -4.57 -20.53 17.64
C LEU A 82 -4.79 -21.78 18.51
N ASN A 83 -4.99 -21.60 19.81
CA ASN A 83 -5.13 -22.68 20.80
C ASN A 83 -6.36 -22.54 21.71
N THR A 84 -7.18 -21.52 21.49
CA THR A 84 -8.40 -21.28 22.26
C THR A 84 -9.60 -21.59 21.38
N ARG A 85 -10.48 -22.47 21.85
CA ARG A 85 -11.68 -22.85 21.08
C ARG A 85 -12.50 -21.61 20.75
N TRP A 86 -12.91 -21.50 19.49
CA TRP A 86 -13.64 -20.38 18.89
C TRP A 86 -12.93 -19.01 18.88
N SER A 87 -11.67 -18.94 19.29
CA SER A 87 -10.84 -17.76 19.01
C SER A 87 -10.60 -17.63 17.50
N VAL A 88 -10.47 -16.38 17.03
CA VAL A 88 -10.24 -16.06 15.61
C VAL A 88 -8.88 -15.42 15.46
N LEU A 89 -8.15 -15.85 14.43
CA LEU A 89 -6.84 -15.36 14.07
C LEU A 89 -6.89 -14.84 12.63
N ASP A 90 -6.39 -13.62 12.41
CA ASP A 90 -6.32 -12.98 11.10
C ASP A 90 -4.88 -13.01 10.54
N PHE A 91 -4.72 -13.32 9.26
CA PHE A 91 -3.44 -13.18 8.55
C PHE A 91 -3.62 -12.97 7.04
N ALA A 92 -2.60 -12.38 6.41
CA ALA A 92 -2.55 -12.16 4.97
C ALA A 92 -2.24 -13.47 4.24
N GLY A 93 -3.00 -13.79 3.19
CA GLY A 93 -2.88 -15.03 2.43
C GLY A 93 -1.55 -15.16 1.68
N GLU A 94 -0.92 -14.05 1.31
CA GLU A 94 0.43 -14.01 0.74
C GLU A 94 1.55 -14.42 1.71
N ALA A 95 1.30 -14.39 3.02
CA ALA A 95 2.29 -14.80 3.99
C ALA A 95 2.54 -16.31 3.86
N ALA A 96 3.79 -16.69 3.59
CA ALA A 96 4.22 -18.09 3.56
C ALA A 96 4.26 -18.63 5.00
N VAL A 97 3.11 -19.09 5.48
CA VAL A 97 2.89 -19.54 6.86
C VAL A 97 3.01 -21.06 6.96
N ASP A 98 3.80 -21.52 7.92
CA ASP A 98 3.83 -22.90 8.41
C ASP A 98 2.96 -23.03 9.66
N GLY A 99 2.07 -24.02 9.66
CA GLY A 99 1.27 -24.40 10.82
C GLY A 99 1.92 -25.55 11.58
N THR A 100 2.24 -25.32 12.86
CA THR A 100 2.72 -26.36 13.78
C THR A 100 1.60 -26.78 14.73
N LEU A 101 1.14 -28.02 14.65
CA LEU A 101 0.13 -28.57 15.57
C LEU A 101 0.67 -28.64 17.01
N LEU A 102 -0.18 -28.33 18.00
CA LEU A 102 0.24 -28.20 19.40
C LEU A 102 0.14 -29.52 20.20
N GLY A 103 -0.74 -30.43 19.78
CA GLY A 103 -0.96 -31.70 20.50
C GLY A 103 -1.67 -32.80 19.69
N GLY A 104 -2.15 -32.49 18.48
CA GLY A 104 -2.75 -33.44 17.56
C GLY A 104 -3.47 -32.77 16.40
N PRO A 105 -4.17 -33.55 15.55
CA PRO A 105 -4.98 -33.02 14.47
C PRO A 105 -5.95 -31.95 14.98
N SER A 106 -6.06 -30.85 14.26
CA SER A 106 -6.93 -29.74 14.63
C SER A 106 -7.86 -29.38 13.49
N THR A 107 -9.07 -28.93 13.83
CA THR A 107 -10.07 -28.51 12.84
C THR A 107 -10.37 -27.03 13.01
N ASP A 108 -10.33 -26.30 11.90
CA ASP A 108 -10.58 -24.86 11.86
C ASP A 108 -11.66 -24.48 10.82
N LEU A 109 -12.37 -23.40 11.11
CA LEU A 109 -13.22 -22.71 10.15
C LEU A 109 -12.43 -21.56 9.54
N ASN A 110 -12.30 -21.57 8.21
CA ASN A 110 -11.47 -20.66 7.45
C ASN A 110 -12.33 -19.78 6.55
N LEU A 111 -12.31 -18.48 6.81
CA LEU A 111 -12.87 -17.43 5.96
C LEU A 111 -11.75 -16.82 5.12
N MET A 112 -11.89 -16.85 3.80
CA MET A 112 -11.00 -16.20 2.84
C MET A 112 -11.76 -15.11 2.09
N LEU A 113 -11.18 -13.92 1.98
CA LEU A 113 -11.78 -12.75 1.31
C LEU A 113 -10.79 -12.12 0.34
N ARG A 114 -11.23 -11.77 -0.87
CA ARG A 114 -10.41 -10.93 -1.78
C ARG A 114 -10.34 -9.52 -1.23
N ARG A 115 -9.13 -9.12 -0.82
CA ARG A 115 -8.84 -7.85 -0.18
C ARG A 115 -9.27 -6.69 -1.08
N GLY A 116 -10.01 -5.74 -0.52
CA GLY A 116 -10.51 -4.56 -1.23
C GLY A 116 -11.66 -4.80 -2.22
N ARG A 117 -12.10 -6.05 -2.42
CA ARG A 117 -13.31 -6.39 -3.17
C ARG A 117 -14.45 -6.81 -2.26
N TRP A 118 -14.14 -7.59 -1.23
CA TRP A 118 -15.08 -8.04 -0.22
C TRP A 118 -14.55 -7.81 1.18
N GLN A 119 -15.49 -7.60 2.10
CA GLN A 119 -15.22 -7.49 3.53
C GLN A 119 -16.15 -8.41 4.31
N GLY A 120 -15.65 -8.91 5.43
CA GLY A 120 -16.38 -9.80 6.31
C GLY A 120 -15.59 -10.07 7.58
N ARG A 121 -16.29 -10.52 8.62
CA ARG A 121 -15.65 -10.94 9.86
C ARG A 121 -16.31 -12.18 10.40
N LEU A 122 -15.49 -13.16 10.72
CA LEU A 122 -15.90 -14.36 11.41
C LEU A 122 -16.05 -14.06 12.89
N ARG A 123 -17.22 -14.37 13.46
CA ARG A 123 -17.54 -14.12 14.88
C ARG A 123 -18.34 -15.27 15.47
N VAL A 124 -18.29 -15.38 16.79
CA VAL A 124 -19.18 -16.26 17.57
C VAL A 124 -20.36 -15.44 18.08
N VAL A 125 -21.55 -16.01 17.99
CA VAL A 125 -22.80 -15.48 18.53
C VAL A 125 -23.33 -16.46 19.56
N HIS A 126 -23.69 -15.95 20.75
CA HIS A 126 -24.22 -16.74 21.86
C HIS A 126 -25.67 -16.41 22.20
N GLU A 127 -26.18 -15.28 21.70
CA GLU A 127 -27.49 -14.73 22.05
C GLU A 127 -28.38 -14.57 20.83
N ALA A 128 -29.67 -14.37 21.08
CA ALA A 128 -30.62 -14.08 20.02
C ALA A 128 -30.25 -12.80 19.28
N ARG A 129 -30.41 -12.78 17.97
CA ARG A 129 -30.08 -11.63 17.13
C ARG A 129 -30.93 -11.62 15.88
N GLU A 130 -31.44 -10.45 15.54
CA GLU A 130 -31.99 -10.16 14.22
C GLU A 130 -30.89 -9.52 13.37
N PRO A 131 -30.22 -10.26 12.47
CA PRO A 131 -29.20 -9.68 11.62
C PRO A 131 -29.84 -8.71 10.63
N GLY A 132 -29.23 -7.55 10.42
CA GLY A 132 -29.59 -6.67 9.31
C GLY A 132 -29.40 -7.35 7.95
N SER A 133 -29.88 -6.71 6.89
CA SER A 133 -29.62 -7.17 5.52
C SER A 133 -28.12 -7.25 5.25
N THR A 134 -27.67 -8.39 4.71
CA THR A 134 -26.28 -8.58 4.29
C THR A 134 -26.26 -9.11 2.86
N PRO A 135 -25.41 -8.57 1.97
CA PRO A 135 -25.29 -9.02 0.58
C PRO A 135 -25.00 -10.53 0.45
N ALA A 136 -24.19 -11.08 1.34
CA ALA A 136 -23.91 -12.50 1.44
C ALA A 136 -23.59 -12.86 2.90
N GLY A 137 -23.54 -14.15 3.21
CA GLY A 137 -23.12 -14.59 4.52
C GLY A 137 -23.34 -16.06 4.78
N LEU A 138 -22.92 -16.46 5.98
CA LEU A 138 -23.00 -17.83 6.47
C LEU A 138 -23.22 -17.84 7.98
N CYS A 139 -24.08 -18.74 8.43
CA CYS A 139 -24.19 -19.12 9.82
C CYS A 139 -24.07 -20.63 9.97
N MET A 140 -23.34 -21.08 10.98
CA MET A 140 -23.16 -22.50 11.29
C MET A 140 -23.19 -22.70 12.80
N VAL A 141 -24.02 -23.63 13.26
CA VAL A 141 -24.13 -23.96 14.69
C VAL A 141 -22.84 -24.62 15.13
N LEU A 142 -22.24 -24.11 16.21
CA LEU A 142 -21.00 -24.63 16.82
C LEU A 142 -21.31 -25.52 18.03
N ALA A 143 -22.31 -25.15 18.82
CA ALA A 143 -22.74 -25.87 20.02
C ALA A 143 -24.23 -25.63 20.29
N GLY A 144 -24.87 -26.59 20.99
CA GLY A 144 -26.29 -26.55 21.31
C GLY A 144 -27.19 -26.59 20.08
N GLN A 145 -28.44 -26.13 20.23
CA GLN A 145 -29.40 -26.02 19.14
C GLN A 145 -29.75 -24.56 18.89
N TRP A 146 -29.91 -24.21 17.62
CA TRP A 146 -30.33 -22.88 17.21
C TRP A 146 -31.53 -22.95 16.28
N ARG A 147 -32.47 -22.03 16.46
CA ARG A 147 -33.48 -21.74 15.47
C ARG A 147 -32.96 -20.64 14.54
N LEU A 148 -32.86 -20.95 13.25
CA LEU A 148 -32.46 -20.03 12.19
C LEU A 148 -33.68 -19.80 11.28
N GLY A 149 -34.31 -18.63 11.39
CA GLY A 149 -35.64 -18.40 10.84
C GLY A 149 -36.67 -19.35 11.46
N ASN A 150 -37.29 -20.21 10.64
CA ASN A 150 -38.35 -21.14 11.09
C ASN A 150 -37.86 -22.58 11.32
N GLN A 151 -36.56 -22.84 11.21
CA GLN A 151 -36.00 -24.19 11.28
C GLN A 151 -34.97 -24.32 12.41
N VAL A 152 -34.88 -25.52 12.99
CA VAL A 152 -33.92 -25.85 14.05
C VAL A 152 -32.71 -26.55 13.43
N PHE A 153 -31.52 -26.15 13.86
CA PHE A 153 -30.23 -26.63 13.40
C PHE A 153 -29.39 -27.09 14.60
N THR A 154 -28.64 -28.17 14.40
CA THR A 154 -27.71 -28.76 15.36
C THR A 154 -26.26 -28.50 14.94
N PRO A 155 -25.25 -28.80 15.79
CA PRO A 155 -23.85 -28.50 15.49
C PRO A 155 -23.39 -29.05 14.14
N GLY A 156 -22.68 -28.22 13.37
CA GLY A 156 -22.26 -28.51 11.99
C GLY A 156 -23.30 -28.22 10.92
N GLN A 157 -24.54 -27.88 11.28
CA GLN A 157 -25.58 -27.46 10.35
C GLN A 157 -25.75 -25.93 10.35
N GLY A 158 -26.30 -25.39 9.27
CA GLY A 158 -26.55 -23.96 9.17
C GLY A 158 -27.14 -23.51 7.84
N LEU A 159 -26.95 -22.24 7.53
CA LEU A 159 -27.45 -21.60 6.31
C LEU A 159 -26.37 -20.70 5.71
N TRP A 160 -26.36 -20.57 4.39
CA TRP A 160 -25.56 -19.58 3.68
C TRP A 160 -26.32 -18.93 2.52
N TRP A 161 -25.81 -17.79 2.07
CA TRP A 161 -26.36 -17.03 0.95
C TRP A 161 -25.34 -16.17 0.24
N SER A 162 -25.59 -15.89 -1.04
CA SER A 162 -24.74 -15.08 -1.93
C SER A 162 -25.49 -13.96 -2.65
N GLN A 163 -26.74 -13.71 -2.27
CA GLN A 163 -27.58 -12.64 -2.83
C GLN A 163 -28.13 -11.76 -1.71
N PRO A 164 -28.30 -10.44 -1.92
CA PRO A 164 -28.79 -9.53 -0.90
C PRO A 164 -30.14 -9.96 -0.34
N GLN A 165 -30.17 -10.24 0.96
CA GLN A 165 -31.39 -10.57 1.71
C GLN A 165 -31.14 -10.35 3.21
N ALA A 166 -32.23 -10.29 3.99
CA ALA A 166 -32.12 -10.38 5.44
C ALA A 166 -31.48 -11.71 5.83
N GLY A 167 -30.51 -11.69 6.74
CA GLY A 167 -30.02 -12.92 7.36
C GLY A 167 -31.14 -13.62 8.13
N PRO A 168 -31.02 -14.92 8.44
CA PRO A 168 -32.05 -15.60 9.22
C PRO A 168 -32.06 -15.03 10.64
N ALA A 169 -33.25 -14.83 11.22
CA ALA A 169 -33.42 -14.57 12.64
C ALA A 169 -32.68 -15.66 13.43
N LEU A 170 -31.79 -15.27 14.33
CA LEU A 170 -30.97 -16.18 15.13
C LEU A 170 -31.57 -16.28 16.53
N ALA A 171 -32.01 -17.47 16.94
CA ALA A 171 -32.50 -17.69 18.29
C ALA A 171 -31.85 -18.95 18.90
N PRO A 172 -31.01 -18.81 19.94
CA PRO A 172 -30.51 -19.97 20.66
C PRO A 172 -31.67 -20.69 21.34
N MET A 173 -31.64 -22.02 21.34
CA MET A 173 -32.58 -22.82 22.12
C MET A 173 -32.03 -23.05 23.53
N ALA A 174 -32.92 -23.13 24.52
CA ALA A 174 -32.51 -23.42 25.88
C ALA A 174 -31.76 -24.77 25.93
N PRO A 175 -30.53 -24.81 26.47
CA PRO A 175 -29.75 -26.04 26.53
C PRO A 175 -30.42 -27.04 27.47
N GLN A 176 -30.38 -28.33 27.13
CA GLN A 176 -30.79 -29.37 28.07
C GLN A 176 -29.74 -29.54 29.19
N PRO A 177 -30.10 -30.10 30.36
CA PRO A 177 -29.15 -30.35 31.43
C PRO A 177 -27.95 -31.17 30.94
N GLY A 178 -26.74 -30.61 31.04
CA GLY A 178 -25.49 -31.25 30.59
C GLY A 178 -25.07 -30.91 29.16
N GLU A 179 -25.88 -30.17 28.40
CA GLU A 179 -25.49 -29.66 27.08
C GLU A 179 -24.66 -28.37 27.19
N PRO A 180 -23.70 -28.14 26.27
CA PRO A 180 -22.95 -26.89 26.22
C PRO A 180 -23.87 -25.72 25.87
N ALA A 181 -23.50 -24.53 26.34
CA ALA A 181 -24.19 -23.30 25.98
C ALA A 181 -24.23 -23.12 24.44
N PRO A 182 -25.38 -22.73 23.88
CA PRO A 182 -25.54 -22.59 22.43
C PRO A 182 -24.57 -21.54 21.87
N ALA A 183 -23.89 -21.91 20.79
CA ALA A 183 -22.94 -21.04 20.10
C ALA A 183 -23.06 -21.22 18.60
N LEU A 184 -22.90 -20.14 17.84
CA LEU A 184 -23.04 -20.11 16.40
C LEU A 184 -21.93 -19.27 15.76
N ALA A 185 -21.28 -19.79 14.72
CA ALA A 185 -20.39 -19.02 13.87
C ALA A 185 -21.24 -18.18 12.93
N TRP A 186 -20.94 -16.89 12.85
CA TRP A 186 -21.58 -15.95 11.95
C TRP A 186 -20.53 -15.26 11.09
N VAL A 187 -20.81 -15.20 9.79
CA VAL A 187 -20.06 -14.41 8.81
C VAL A 187 -21.06 -13.55 8.04
N GLY A 188 -20.98 -12.23 8.25
CA GLY A 188 -21.64 -11.26 7.37
C GLY A 188 -20.66 -10.81 6.30
N LEU A 189 -21.04 -10.94 5.03
CA LEU A 189 -20.22 -10.58 3.88
C LEU A 189 -20.87 -9.43 3.12
N ALA A 190 -20.06 -8.44 2.77
CA ALA A 190 -20.46 -7.34 1.91
C ALA A 190 -19.35 -7.03 0.90
N PRO A 191 -19.68 -6.54 -0.29
CA PRO A 191 -18.71 -5.87 -1.13
C PRO A 191 -18.00 -4.78 -0.33
N ALA A 192 -16.71 -4.61 -0.56
CA ALA A 192 -16.00 -3.44 -0.08
C ALA A 192 -16.61 -2.18 -0.71
N ALA A 193 -16.59 -1.06 0.01
CA ALA A 193 -17.08 0.19 -0.53
C ALA A 193 -16.27 0.57 -1.78
N ALA A 194 -16.96 0.85 -2.89
CA ALA A 194 -16.29 1.25 -4.11
C ALA A 194 -15.65 2.63 -3.94
N LEU A 195 -14.41 2.77 -4.41
CA LEU A 195 -13.77 4.06 -4.62
C LEU A 195 -14.45 4.75 -5.80
N ARG A 196 -15.21 5.79 -5.52
CA ARG A 196 -15.87 6.59 -6.55
C ARG A 196 -14.94 7.68 -7.07
N ILE A 197 -14.69 7.68 -8.37
CA ILE A 197 -14.03 8.77 -9.09
C ILE A 197 -15.06 9.87 -9.30
N GLN A 198 -14.92 10.94 -8.51
CA GLN A 198 -15.45 12.25 -8.84
C GLN A 198 -14.33 13.02 -9.54
N PRO A 199 -14.41 13.23 -10.87
CA PRO A 199 -13.29 13.78 -11.63
C PRO A 199 -12.81 15.11 -11.05
N GLY A 200 -11.49 15.22 -10.80
CA GLY A 200 -10.89 16.40 -10.20
C GLY A 200 -10.99 16.50 -8.67
N GLN A 201 -11.54 15.48 -7.99
CA GLN A 201 -11.74 15.48 -6.53
C GLN A 201 -11.20 14.21 -5.85
N LEU A 202 -10.22 13.53 -6.45
CA LEU A 202 -9.50 12.45 -5.76
C LEU A 202 -8.77 13.03 -4.54
N SER A 203 -8.87 12.33 -3.42
CA SER A 203 -8.13 12.61 -2.18
C SER A 203 -6.84 11.78 -2.09
N LEU A 204 -5.86 12.25 -1.30
CA LEU A 204 -4.68 11.45 -0.96
C LEU A 204 -5.04 10.13 -0.27
N ALA A 205 -6.13 10.10 0.51
CA ALA A 205 -6.62 8.87 1.15
C ALA A 205 -7.09 7.83 0.11
N GLN A 206 -7.86 8.25 -0.90
CA GLN A 206 -8.28 7.38 -2.00
C GLN A 206 -7.10 6.88 -2.83
N LEU A 207 -6.16 7.77 -3.16
CA LEU A 207 -4.93 7.40 -3.87
C LEU A 207 -4.11 6.39 -3.06
N ARG A 208 -3.94 6.62 -1.75
CA ARG A 208 -3.23 5.70 -0.86
C ARG A 208 -3.93 4.33 -0.76
N ALA A 209 -5.26 4.31 -0.71
CA ALA A 209 -6.03 3.06 -0.69
C ALA A 209 -5.84 2.25 -1.98
N ALA A 210 -5.84 2.92 -3.15
CA ALA A 210 -5.57 2.28 -4.44
C ALA A 210 -4.10 1.86 -4.61
N TRP A 211 -3.17 2.58 -4.00
CA TRP A 211 -1.75 2.22 -3.96
C TRP A 211 -1.49 0.98 -3.08
N GLN A 212 -2.16 0.87 -1.94
CA GLN A 212 -1.95 -0.23 -0.99
C GLN A 212 -2.49 -1.57 -1.50
N GLN A 213 -3.61 -1.55 -2.23
CA GLN A 213 -4.30 -2.77 -2.64
C GLN A 213 -5.30 -2.50 -3.78
N ALA A 214 -5.81 -3.58 -4.37
CA ALA A 214 -6.93 -3.51 -5.29
C ALA A 214 -8.15 -2.84 -4.65
N GLN A 215 -8.87 -2.05 -5.45
CA GLN A 215 -10.11 -1.40 -5.05
C GLN A 215 -11.16 -1.69 -6.11
N THR A 216 -12.41 -1.84 -5.69
CA THR A 216 -13.53 -1.68 -6.61
C THR A 216 -13.67 -0.19 -6.94
N ILE A 217 -13.67 0.18 -8.22
CA ILE A 217 -13.65 1.56 -8.67
C ILE A 217 -14.84 1.82 -9.59
N GLU A 218 -15.53 2.92 -9.32
CA GLU A 218 -16.69 3.39 -10.08
C GLU A 218 -16.48 4.83 -10.54
N LEU A 219 -16.96 5.17 -11.72
CA LEU A 219 -17.05 6.57 -12.16
C LEU A 219 -18.37 7.17 -11.68
N ASP A 220 -18.33 8.40 -11.15
CA ASP A 220 -19.56 9.13 -10.84
C ASP A 220 -20.42 9.33 -12.11
N PRO A 221 -21.70 8.90 -12.12
CA PRO A 221 -22.58 9.02 -13.28
C PRO A 221 -22.67 10.45 -13.84
N ALA A 222 -22.51 11.48 -12.99
CA ALA A 222 -22.55 12.87 -13.41
C ALA A 222 -21.45 13.24 -14.43
N ALA A 223 -20.32 12.52 -14.44
CA ALA A 223 -19.22 12.76 -15.38
C ALA A 223 -19.55 12.36 -16.83
N ARG A 224 -20.51 11.45 -17.03
CA ARG A 224 -20.81 10.86 -18.35
C ARG A 224 -21.23 11.91 -19.38
N GLY A 225 -21.97 12.93 -18.96
CA GLY A 225 -22.41 14.02 -19.83
C GLY A 225 -21.24 14.79 -20.43
N ALA A 226 -20.29 15.24 -19.59
CA ALA A 226 -19.12 16.00 -20.02
C ALA A 226 -18.21 15.18 -20.94
N ILE A 227 -17.99 13.90 -20.60
CA ILE A 227 -17.21 12.97 -21.45
C ILE A 227 -17.84 12.87 -22.84
N GLY A 228 -19.15 12.56 -22.90
CA GLY A 228 -19.87 12.40 -24.16
C GLY A 228 -19.88 13.67 -25.00
N ALA A 229 -20.07 14.84 -24.38
CA ALA A 229 -20.04 16.12 -25.08
C ALA A 229 -18.67 16.42 -25.68
N SER A 230 -17.59 16.19 -24.93
CA SER A 230 -16.22 16.39 -25.43
C SER A 230 -15.88 15.47 -26.61
N ALA A 231 -16.34 14.22 -26.59
CA ALA A 231 -16.17 13.28 -27.68
C ALA A 231 -16.95 13.72 -28.93
N ALA A 232 -18.18 14.22 -28.74
CA ALA A 232 -19.01 14.74 -29.83
C ALA A 232 -18.36 15.98 -30.51
N THR A 233 -17.70 16.85 -29.74
CA THR A 233 -16.94 17.99 -30.29
C THR A 233 -15.82 17.53 -31.23
N ILE A 234 -15.06 16.48 -30.85
CA ILE A 234 -14.02 15.91 -31.72
C ILE A 234 -14.63 15.32 -33.00
N GLN A 235 -15.73 14.57 -32.88
CA GLN A 235 -16.43 14.01 -34.03
C GLN A 235 -16.91 15.10 -35.01
N ALA A 236 -17.46 16.20 -34.48
CA ALA A 236 -17.89 17.34 -35.29
C ALA A 236 -16.71 18.00 -36.03
N ILE A 237 -15.54 18.13 -35.40
CA ILE A 237 -14.32 18.67 -36.04
C ILE A 237 -13.86 17.76 -37.18
N VAL A 238 -13.79 16.44 -36.94
CA VAL A 238 -13.43 15.47 -37.98
C VAL A 238 -14.40 15.56 -39.16
N ALA A 239 -15.71 15.63 -38.89
CA ALA A 239 -16.74 15.75 -39.94
C ALA A 239 -16.65 17.05 -40.76
N ARG A 240 -16.17 18.16 -40.16
CA ARG A 240 -15.92 19.42 -40.88
C ARG A 240 -14.70 19.36 -41.80
N GLY A 241 -13.75 18.47 -41.51
CA GLY A 241 -12.54 18.26 -42.33
C GLY A 241 -11.38 19.21 -42.04
N ASP A 242 -11.54 20.15 -41.10
CA ASP A 242 -10.51 21.10 -40.66
C ASP A 242 -9.28 20.37 -40.11
N ALA A 243 -8.08 20.84 -40.41
CA ALA A 243 -6.86 20.25 -39.87
C ALA A 243 -6.71 20.60 -38.37
N ALA A 244 -6.67 19.59 -37.51
CA ALA A 244 -6.52 19.74 -36.07
C ALA A 244 -5.44 18.80 -35.52
N TYR A 245 -4.54 19.36 -34.68
CA TYR A 245 -3.38 18.66 -34.14
C TYR A 245 -3.77 17.38 -33.39
N GLY A 246 -3.16 16.25 -33.74
CA GLY A 246 -3.39 14.97 -33.07
C GLY A 246 -4.78 14.35 -33.30
N ILE A 247 -5.64 15.00 -34.08
CA ILE A 247 -6.99 14.52 -34.44
C ILE A 247 -6.96 13.92 -35.85
N ASN A 248 -6.59 14.71 -36.86
CA ASN A 248 -6.48 14.29 -38.27
C ASN A 248 -5.19 14.76 -38.95
N THR A 249 -4.15 15.00 -38.15
CA THR A 249 -2.80 15.38 -38.58
C THR A 249 -1.76 14.45 -37.97
N GLY A 250 -0.53 14.48 -38.50
CA GLY A 250 0.63 13.79 -37.89
C GLY A 250 1.04 14.38 -36.53
N PHE A 251 2.05 13.79 -35.89
CA PHE A 251 2.53 14.19 -34.55
C PHE A 251 3.88 14.92 -34.61
N GLY A 252 4.15 15.78 -33.63
CA GLY A 252 5.40 16.55 -33.54
C GLY A 252 5.68 17.36 -34.82
N LYS A 253 6.84 17.13 -35.44
CA LYS A 253 7.24 17.81 -36.70
C LYS A 253 6.27 17.57 -37.87
N LEU A 254 5.46 16.50 -37.81
CA LEU A 254 4.47 16.14 -38.84
C LEU A 254 3.07 16.74 -38.59
N ALA A 255 2.93 17.64 -37.61
CA ALA A 255 1.66 18.31 -37.27
C ALA A 255 0.98 19.04 -38.45
N LYS A 256 1.72 19.38 -39.51
CA LYS A 256 1.20 20.07 -40.71
C LYS A 256 0.68 19.13 -41.80
N THR A 257 0.83 17.81 -41.64
CA THR A 257 0.41 16.83 -42.64
C THR A 257 -0.96 16.27 -42.29
N ARG A 258 -1.99 16.56 -43.10
CA ARG A 258 -3.34 15.99 -42.94
C ARG A 258 -3.34 14.51 -43.32
N ILE A 259 -3.99 13.69 -42.50
CA ILE A 259 -4.16 12.26 -42.70
C ILE A 259 -5.60 11.98 -43.18
N PRO A 260 -5.80 11.14 -44.20
CA PRO A 260 -7.14 10.75 -44.63
C PRO A 260 -7.92 10.05 -43.51
N ASP A 261 -9.22 10.34 -43.42
CA ASP A 261 -10.10 9.84 -42.36
C ASP A 261 -10.10 8.30 -42.24
N ALA A 262 -10.00 7.60 -43.38
CA ALA A 262 -9.91 6.13 -43.44
C ALA A 262 -8.62 5.54 -42.82
N GLN A 263 -7.60 6.37 -42.54
CA GLN A 263 -6.33 5.95 -41.93
C GLN A 263 -6.21 6.37 -40.46
N LEU A 264 -7.22 7.03 -39.87
CA LEU A 264 -7.11 7.58 -38.51
C LEU A 264 -6.96 6.51 -37.44
N GLU A 265 -7.65 5.39 -37.56
CA GLU A 265 -7.48 4.25 -36.64
C GLU A 265 -6.07 3.66 -36.72
N GLN A 266 -5.56 3.43 -37.94
CA GLN A 266 -4.20 2.96 -38.16
C GLN A 266 -3.16 3.95 -37.64
N LEU A 267 -3.41 5.25 -37.77
CA LEU A 267 -2.56 6.31 -37.22
C LEU A 267 -2.46 6.20 -35.69
N GLN A 268 -3.58 6.01 -34.99
CA GLN A 268 -3.56 5.84 -33.54
C GLN A 268 -2.83 4.56 -33.14
N ARG A 269 -3.10 3.45 -33.81
CA ARG A 269 -2.39 2.18 -33.57
C ARG A 269 -0.88 2.32 -33.75
N ASN A 270 -0.44 2.94 -34.85
CA ASN A 270 0.98 3.17 -35.14
C ASN A 270 1.64 4.08 -34.11
N LEU A 271 0.93 5.10 -33.63
CA LEU A 271 1.41 5.97 -32.55
C LEU A 271 1.76 5.11 -31.31
N ILE A 272 0.83 4.28 -30.84
CA ILE A 272 1.03 3.46 -29.65
C ILE A 272 2.19 2.47 -29.84
N LEU A 273 2.27 1.80 -30.98
CA LEU A 273 3.35 0.85 -31.28
C LEU A 273 4.73 1.54 -31.29
N SER A 274 4.85 2.66 -32.00
CA SER A 274 6.12 3.38 -32.13
C SER A 274 6.58 4.06 -30.84
N HIS A 275 5.65 4.41 -29.95
CA HIS A 275 5.97 5.08 -28.69
C HIS A 275 6.18 4.10 -27.53
N SER A 276 5.83 2.82 -27.68
CA SER A 276 6.05 1.77 -26.66
C SER A 276 7.52 1.31 -26.60
N VAL A 277 8.43 2.25 -26.29
CA VAL A 277 9.89 2.07 -26.28
C VAL A 277 10.50 2.14 -24.87
N GLY A 278 9.66 2.08 -23.84
CA GLY A 278 10.11 2.02 -22.44
C GLY A 278 11.03 0.82 -22.15
N THR A 279 11.92 0.96 -21.17
CA THR A 279 12.90 -0.07 -20.77
C THR A 279 13.15 -0.09 -19.25
N GLY A 280 13.99 -1.03 -18.79
CA GLY A 280 14.28 -1.28 -17.39
C GLY A 280 13.26 -2.20 -16.72
N GLU A 281 13.36 -2.31 -15.40
CA GLU A 281 12.47 -3.16 -14.61
C GLU A 281 11.00 -2.72 -14.75
N PRO A 282 10.05 -3.68 -14.73
CA PRO A 282 8.64 -3.36 -14.65
C PRO A 282 8.33 -2.54 -13.40
N MET A 283 7.47 -1.55 -13.56
CA MET A 283 6.92 -0.76 -12.48
C MET A 283 6.13 -1.64 -11.50
N LEU A 284 6.13 -1.27 -10.21
CA LEU A 284 5.35 -1.94 -9.19
C LEU A 284 3.85 -1.88 -9.50
N ASP A 285 3.14 -2.97 -9.25
CA ASP A 285 1.68 -3.08 -9.41
C ASP A 285 0.93 -1.93 -8.72
N ALA A 286 1.36 -1.57 -7.52
CA ALA A 286 0.84 -0.45 -6.74
C ALA A 286 0.91 0.90 -7.50
N THR A 287 2.00 1.14 -8.22
CA THR A 287 2.19 2.36 -9.02
C THR A 287 1.42 2.27 -10.32
N VAL A 288 1.35 1.10 -10.98
CA VAL A 288 0.53 0.89 -12.19
C VAL A 288 -0.95 1.16 -11.91
N ARG A 289 -1.48 0.72 -10.76
CA ARG A 289 -2.85 1.04 -10.32
C ARG A 289 -3.09 2.55 -10.26
N LEU A 290 -2.15 3.31 -9.69
CA LEU A 290 -2.22 4.77 -9.60
C LEU A 290 -2.21 5.40 -11.00
N VAL A 291 -1.34 4.95 -11.91
CA VAL A 291 -1.28 5.44 -13.30
C VAL A 291 -2.64 5.28 -13.98
N MET A 292 -3.22 4.09 -13.91
CA MET A 292 -4.52 3.79 -14.54
C MET A 292 -5.65 4.60 -13.90
N LEU A 293 -5.69 4.68 -12.57
CA LEU A 293 -6.70 5.45 -11.82
C LEU A 293 -6.66 6.93 -12.20
N MET A 294 -5.48 7.55 -12.18
CA MET A 294 -5.31 8.96 -12.51
C MET A 294 -5.55 9.24 -14.00
N LYS A 295 -5.19 8.31 -14.90
CA LYS A 295 -5.52 8.47 -16.33
C LYS A 295 -7.03 8.46 -16.53
N ALA A 296 -7.74 7.50 -15.92
CA ALA A 296 -9.19 7.44 -16.00
C ALA A 296 -9.84 8.71 -15.41
N ALA A 297 -9.37 9.18 -14.25
CA ALA A 297 -9.88 10.38 -13.60
C ALA A 297 -9.62 11.66 -14.41
N SER A 298 -8.43 11.81 -15.01
CA SER A 298 -8.08 12.94 -15.89
C SER A 298 -8.98 12.97 -17.14
N LEU A 299 -9.13 11.83 -17.83
CA LEU A 299 -9.98 11.73 -19.02
C LEU A 299 -11.45 12.02 -18.68
N ALA A 300 -11.91 11.57 -17.51
CA ALA A 300 -13.27 11.75 -17.03
C ALA A 300 -13.63 13.21 -16.71
N ARG A 301 -12.67 14.13 -16.69
CA ARG A 301 -12.95 15.58 -16.59
C ARG A 301 -13.59 16.14 -17.87
N GLY A 302 -13.61 15.42 -18.97
CA GLY A 302 -14.35 15.82 -20.18
C GLY A 302 -13.66 16.89 -21.02
N HIS A 303 -12.32 16.99 -20.96
CA HIS A 303 -11.54 17.91 -21.78
C HIS A 303 -10.61 17.20 -22.77
N SER A 304 -10.62 15.87 -22.80
CA SER A 304 -9.69 15.07 -23.61
C SER A 304 -10.33 14.55 -24.91
N GLY A 305 -11.64 14.66 -25.08
CA GLY A 305 -12.34 14.30 -26.32
C GLY A 305 -12.37 12.80 -26.62
N VAL A 306 -12.22 11.94 -25.60
CA VAL A 306 -12.25 10.47 -25.75
C VAL A 306 -13.65 9.91 -25.60
N ARG A 307 -13.95 8.79 -26.25
CA ARG A 307 -15.22 8.09 -26.07
C ARG A 307 -15.34 7.52 -24.65
N PRO A 308 -16.56 7.38 -24.09
CA PRO A 308 -16.78 6.74 -22.78
C PRO A 308 -16.14 5.35 -22.66
N VAL A 309 -16.16 4.56 -23.74
CA VAL A 309 -15.60 3.21 -23.78
C VAL A 309 -14.11 3.15 -23.42
N VAL A 310 -13.35 4.22 -23.69
CA VAL A 310 -11.92 4.30 -23.33
C VAL A 310 -11.75 4.27 -21.81
N ILE A 311 -12.54 5.11 -21.12
CA ILE A 311 -12.53 5.18 -19.65
C ILE A 311 -13.10 3.90 -19.07
N ASP A 312 -14.18 3.37 -19.64
CA ASP A 312 -14.79 2.11 -19.19
C ASP A 312 -13.81 0.93 -19.28
N THR A 313 -13.00 0.89 -20.34
CA THR A 313 -11.98 -0.17 -20.51
C THR A 313 -10.89 -0.04 -19.45
N LEU A 314 -10.37 1.17 -19.19
CA LEU A 314 -9.41 1.42 -18.11
C LEU A 314 -9.95 0.96 -16.75
N LEU A 315 -11.20 1.31 -16.43
CA LEU A 315 -11.85 0.91 -15.19
C LEU A 315 -12.12 -0.59 -15.13
N ALA A 316 -12.45 -1.23 -16.26
CA ALA A 316 -12.64 -2.68 -16.32
C ALA A 316 -11.35 -3.44 -16.01
N LEU A 317 -10.21 -3.05 -16.60
CA LEU A 317 -8.92 -3.67 -16.28
C LEU A 317 -8.54 -3.44 -14.82
N LEU A 318 -8.68 -2.20 -14.33
CA LEU A 318 -8.30 -1.86 -12.97
C LEU A 318 -9.15 -2.61 -11.93
N ASN A 319 -10.46 -2.73 -12.19
CA ASN A 319 -11.35 -3.54 -11.38
C ASN A 319 -10.97 -5.02 -11.44
N ALA A 320 -10.68 -5.57 -12.63
CA ALA A 320 -10.28 -6.97 -12.84
C ALA A 320 -8.85 -7.27 -12.35
N ASP A 321 -8.13 -6.27 -11.87
CA ASP A 321 -6.71 -6.34 -11.48
C ASP A 321 -5.80 -6.87 -12.59
N VAL A 322 -6.08 -6.44 -13.82
CA VAL A 322 -5.29 -6.71 -15.01
C VAL A 322 -4.36 -5.52 -15.24
N LEU A 323 -3.12 -5.63 -14.78
CA LEU A 323 -2.18 -4.51 -14.73
C LEU A 323 -1.21 -4.56 -15.90
N PRO A 324 -1.13 -3.53 -16.77
CA PRO A 324 -0.14 -3.47 -17.83
C PRO A 324 1.29 -3.59 -17.31
N LEU A 325 2.14 -4.34 -18.01
CA LEU A 325 3.56 -4.44 -17.68
C LEU A 325 4.29 -3.20 -18.23
N ILE A 326 4.42 -2.16 -17.41
CA ILE A 326 4.99 -0.87 -17.80
C ILE A 326 6.46 -0.80 -17.36
N PRO A 327 7.43 -0.65 -18.28
CA PRO A 327 8.83 -0.39 -17.91
C PRO A 327 9.01 0.98 -17.25
N VAL A 328 9.86 1.08 -16.22
CA VAL A 328 9.98 2.29 -15.41
C VAL A 328 10.85 3.42 -16.04
N LYS A 329 11.60 3.14 -17.12
CA LYS A 329 12.48 4.13 -17.79
C LYS A 329 12.01 4.42 -19.22
N GLY A 330 12.26 5.64 -19.69
CA GLY A 330 12.02 6.07 -21.08
C GLY A 330 11.23 7.38 -21.23
N SER A 331 10.64 7.89 -20.16
CA SER A 331 10.00 9.23 -20.15
C SER A 331 10.98 10.32 -19.71
N VAL A 332 10.81 11.50 -20.30
CA VAL A 332 11.48 12.76 -19.93
C VAL A 332 10.51 13.78 -19.30
N GLY A 333 9.23 13.42 -19.12
CA GLY A 333 8.21 14.29 -18.50
C GLY A 333 7.92 15.58 -19.27
N ALA A 334 7.99 15.55 -20.62
CA ALA A 334 7.97 16.74 -21.48
C ALA A 334 6.73 16.89 -22.35
N SER A 335 6.34 15.85 -23.09
CA SER A 335 5.10 15.75 -23.87
C SER A 335 4.11 14.80 -23.18
N GLY A 336 4.23 14.72 -21.86
CA GLY A 336 3.70 13.64 -21.04
C GLY A 336 4.66 12.45 -20.96
N ASP A 337 4.23 11.46 -20.20
CA ASP A 337 4.93 10.20 -19.98
C ASP A 337 4.69 9.22 -21.14
N LEU A 338 5.02 9.66 -22.37
CA LEU A 338 4.64 9.01 -23.62
C LEU A 338 4.97 7.52 -23.66
N ALA A 339 6.23 7.16 -23.44
CA ALA A 339 6.69 5.79 -23.55
C ALA A 339 6.00 4.82 -22.56
N PRO A 340 6.00 5.09 -21.23
CA PRO A 340 5.33 4.20 -20.29
C PRO A 340 3.79 4.19 -20.46
N LEU A 341 3.15 5.32 -20.81
CA LEU A 341 1.70 5.34 -21.07
C LEU A 341 1.31 4.63 -22.38
N SER A 342 2.23 4.52 -23.32
CA SER A 342 2.03 3.73 -24.54
C SER A 342 2.01 2.23 -24.23
N HIS A 343 2.87 1.75 -23.34
CA HIS A 343 2.81 0.35 -22.84
C HIS A 343 1.50 0.05 -22.10
N MET A 344 0.98 0.99 -21.31
CA MET A 344 -0.37 0.87 -20.73
C MET A 344 -1.44 0.75 -21.82
N THR A 345 -1.32 1.55 -22.88
CA THR A 345 -2.32 1.60 -23.95
C THR A 345 -2.27 0.37 -24.86
N LEU A 346 -1.08 -0.21 -25.10
CA LEU A 346 -0.94 -1.51 -25.77
C LEU A 346 -1.78 -2.57 -25.07
N ALA A 347 -1.71 -2.64 -23.74
CA ALA A 347 -2.49 -3.60 -22.98
C ALA A 347 -4.01 -3.40 -23.13
N LEU A 348 -4.49 -2.15 -23.21
CA LEU A 348 -5.91 -1.85 -23.50
C LEU A 348 -6.33 -2.35 -24.89
N MET A 349 -5.41 -2.31 -25.86
CA MET A 349 -5.63 -2.81 -27.22
C MET A 349 -5.48 -4.34 -27.32
N GLY A 350 -5.21 -5.04 -26.21
CA GLY A 350 -4.96 -6.48 -26.18
C GLY A 350 -3.55 -6.90 -26.62
N GLU A 351 -2.62 -5.95 -26.68
CA GLU A 351 -1.23 -6.17 -27.07
C GLU A 351 -0.25 -6.03 -25.90
N GLY A 352 0.95 -6.59 -26.04
CA GLY A 352 1.95 -6.59 -24.99
C GLY A 352 1.61 -7.55 -23.84
N LEU A 353 2.15 -7.23 -22.66
CA LEU A 353 2.08 -8.08 -21.47
C LEU A 353 1.34 -7.37 -20.35
N VAL A 354 0.65 -8.17 -19.54
CA VAL A 354 -0.01 -7.73 -18.31
C VAL A 354 0.38 -8.67 -17.18
N ARG A 355 0.29 -8.18 -15.95
CA ARG A 355 0.35 -8.98 -14.74
C ARG A 355 -1.06 -9.16 -14.17
N VAL A 356 -1.41 -10.41 -13.87
CA VAL A 356 -2.67 -10.78 -13.20
C VAL A 356 -2.31 -11.73 -12.07
N ARG A 357 -2.69 -11.40 -10.83
CA ARG A 357 -2.43 -12.24 -9.65
C ARG A 357 -0.94 -12.65 -9.54
N GLY A 358 -0.04 -11.68 -9.77
CA GLY A 358 1.42 -11.89 -9.74
C GLY A 358 2.03 -12.51 -11.00
N GLN A 359 1.23 -13.10 -11.90
CA GLN A 359 1.73 -13.79 -13.10
C GLN A 359 1.69 -12.90 -14.33
N VAL A 360 2.80 -12.89 -15.09
CA VAL A 360 2.90 -12.17 -16.37
C VAL A 360 2.33 -13.05 -17.49
N GLN A 361 1.45 -12.47 -18.31
CA GLN A 361 0.84 -13.15 -19.44
C GLN A 361 0.48 -12.18 -20.58
N PRO A 362 0.21 -12.66 -21.81
CA PRO A 362 -0.24 -11.82 -22.92
C PRO A 362 -1.55 -11.08 -22.60
N ALA A 363 -1.61 -9.80 -22.96
CA ALA A 363 -2.78 -8.95 -22.71
C ALA A 363 -4.07 -9.53 -23.31
N ALA A 364 -4.05 -9.97 -24.57
CA ALA A 364 -5.20 -10.59 -25.24
C ALA A 364 -5.84 -11.74 -24.42
N ARG A 365 -5.02 -12.62 -23.85
CA ARG A 365 -5.50 -13.75 -23.04
C ARG A 365 -6.14 -13.27 -21.74
N ALA A 366 -5.52 -12.30 -21.08
CA ALA A 366 -6.04 -11.75 -19.83
C ALA A 366 -7.36 -10.98 -20.04
N LEU A 367 -7.45 -10.17 -21.10
CA LEU A 367 -8.68 -9.45 -21.46
C LEU A 367 -9.82 -10.43 -21.77
N GLN A 368 -9.54 -11.47 -22.57
CA GLN A 368 -10.53 -12.51 -22.86
C GLN A 368 -11.01 -13.21 -21.58
N ALA A 369 -10.08 -13.58 -20.68
CA ALA A 369 -10.42 -14.22 -19.41
C ALA A 369 -11.24 -13.30 -18.47
N ALA A 370 -11.02 -11.98 -18.54
CA ALA A 370 -11.76 -10.99 -17.77
C ALA A 370 -13.07 -10.53 -18.45
N GLY A 371 -13.39 -11.03 -19.65
CA GLY A 371 -14.56 -10.60 -20.41
C GLY A 371 -14.48 -9.16 -20.94
N ILE A 372 -13.26 -8.65 -21.13
CA ILE A 372 -12.99 -7.28 -21.58
C ILE A 372 -12.67 -7.31 -23.08
N ALA A 373 -13.38 -6.52 -23.88
CA ALA A 373 -13.08 -6.39 -25.30
C ALA A 373 -11.83 -5.51 -25.52
N PRO A 374 -10.90 -5.90 -26.42
CA PRO A 374 -9.79 -5.04 -26.82
C PRO A 374 -10.27 -3.70 -27.38
N LEU A 375 -9.61 -2.61 -26.99
CA LEU A 375 -9.97 -1.26 -27.39
C LEU A 375 -9.43 -0.92 -28.79
N ALA A 376 -10.32 -0.65 -29.74
CA ALA A 376 -9.97 -0.02 -31.01
C ALA A 376 -10.01 1.51 -30.88
N LEU A 377 -8.90 2.19 -31.18
CA LEU A 377 -8.74 3.64 -30.95
C LEU A 377 -9.32 4.48 -32.09
N ALA A 378 -10.07 5.52 -31.75
CA ALA A 378 -10.57 6.54 -32.67
C ALA A 378 -9.68 7.80 -32.66
N ALA A 379 -9.98 8.78 -33.52
CA ALA A 379 -9.25 10.03 -33.61
C ALA A 379 -8.98 10.67 -32.23
N LYS A 380 -7.76 11.17 -32.01
CA LYS A 380 -7.23 11.72 -30.74
C LYS A 380 -7.00 10.73 -29.60
N GLU A 381 -7.66 9.58 -29.57
CA GLU A 381 -7.66 8.73 -28.36
C GLU A 381 -6.28 8.14 -28.04
N GLY A 382 -5.47 7.82 -29.05
CA GLY A 382 -4.09 7.39 -28.83
C GLY A 382 -3.28 8.48 -28.13
N LEU A 383 -3.38 9.72 -28.61
CA LEU A 383 -2.68 10.86 -28.01
C LEU A 383 -3.20 11.17 -26.60
N ALA A 384 -4.53 11.18 -26.38
CA ALA A 384 -5.12 11.44 -25.06
C ALA A 384 -4.69 10.41 -24.00
N LEU A 385 -4.48 9.15 -24.41
CA LEU A 385 -4.02 8.09 -23.50
C LEU A 385 -2.54 8.25 -23.13
N ILE A 386 -1.68 8.67 -24.08
CA ILE A 386 -0.22 8.70 -23.86
C ILE A 386 0.32 10.06 -23.45
N ASN A 387 -0.42 11.14 -23.71
CA ASN A 387 -0.07 12.49 -23.31
C ASN A 387 -0.63 12.78 -21.89
N GLY A 388 0.23 13.27 -20.99
CA GLY A 388 -0.08 13.51 -19.58
C GLY A 388 0.97 12.98 -18.60
N THR A 389 0.87 13.39 -17.34
CA THR A 389 1.93 13.28 -16.31
C THR A 389 1.69 12.14 -15.30
N GLN A 390 0.84 11.17 -15.64
CA GLN A 390 0.33 10.19 -14.68
C GLN A 390 1.41 9.23 -14.16
N VAL A 391 2.43 8.90 -14.95
CA VAL A 391 3.51 8.00 -14.53
C VAL A 391 4.46 8.72 -13.58
N SER A 392 4.89 9.92 -13.94
CA SER A 392 5.70 10.79 -13.10
C SER A 392 4.99 11.06 -11.77
N THR A 393 3.70 11.40 -11.81
CA THR A 393 2.88 11.63 -10.61
C THR A 393 2.71 10.36 -9.77
N ALA A 394 2.47 9.20 -10.38
CA ALA A 394 2.30 7.94 -9.65
C ALA A 394 3.59 7.50 -8.92
N LEU A 395 4.74 7.64 -9.59
CA LEU A 395 6.04 7.36 -8.98
C LEU A 395 6.34 8.34 -7.83
N ALA A 396 5.99 9.62 -7.99
CA ALA A 396 6.20 10.63 -6.96
C ALA A 396 5.26 10.42 -5.76
N LEU A 397 4.00 10.03 -5.99
CA LEU A 397 3.06 9.63 -4.94
C LEU A 397 3.54 8.37 -4.20
N HIS A 398 4.10 7.40 -4.91
CA HIS A 398 4.73 6.24 -4.27
C HIS A 398 5.88 6.68 -3.35
N GLY A 399 6.77 7.56 -3.81
CA GLY A 399 7.83 8.16 -3.01
C GLY A 399 7.31 8.97 -1.81
N LEU A 400 6.24 9.74 -1.99
CA LEU A 400 5.56 10.50 -0.93
C LEU A 400 5.06 9.56 0.17
N PHE A 401 4.35 8.49 -0.19
CA PHE A 401 3.79 7.55 0.78
C PHE A 401 4.87 6.81 1.56
N LEU A 402 6.01 6.54 0.93
CA LEU A 402 7.19 6.02 1.63
C LEU A 402 7.81 7.08 2.54
N ALA A 403 7.98 8.32 2.09
CA ALA A 403 8.55 9.40 2.90
C ALA A 403 7.74 9.68 4.18
N GLU A 404 6.40 9.66 4.11
CA GLU A 404 5.53 9.78 5.29
C GLU A 404 5.77 8.62 6.28
N ARG A 405 5.85 7.38 5.79
CA ARG A 405 6.19 6.21 6.63
C ARG A 405 7.56 6.35 7.29
N LEU A 406 8.56 6.85 6.57
CA LEU A 406 9.91 7.07 7.09
C LEU A 406 9.94 8.19 8.14
N LEU A 407 9.15 9.25 7.96
CA LEU A 407 9.02 10.32 8.95
C LEU A 407 8.38 9.79 10.24
N GLU A 408 7.29 9.03 10.13
CA GLU A 408 6.62 8.39 11.27
C GLU A 408 7.56 7.42 12.00
N ALA A 409 8.26 6.56 11.25
CA ALA A 409 9.25 5.64 11.79
C ALA A 409 10.40 6.36 12.48
N GLY A 410 11.01 7.36 11.84
CA GLY A 410 12.08 8.16 12.41
C GLY A 410 11.66 8.94 13.65
N THR A 411 10.39 9.31 13.77
CA THR A 411 9.84 9.95 14.98
C THR A 411 9.75 8.99 16.14
N VAL A 412 9.18 7.79 15.93
CA VAL A 412 9.06 6.77 16.99
C VAL A 412 10.42 6.23 17.39
N ILE A 413 11.25 5.86 16.42
CA ILE A 413 12.58 5.28 16.65
C ILE A 413 13.51 6.32 17.27
N GLY A 414 13.47 7.57 16.81
CA GLY A 414 14.23 8.66 17.41
C GLY A 414 13.84 8.95 18.85
N ALA A 415 12.55 8.87 19.20
CA ALA A 415 12.10 8.96 20.59
C ALA A 415 12.58 7.76 21.44
N LEU A 416 12.54 6.53 20.90
CA LEU A 416 13.13 5.35 21.55
C LEU A 416 14.64 5.51 21.77
N CYS A 417 15.34 6.11 20.81
CA CYS A 417 16.76 6.42 20.91
C CYS A 417 17.06 7.44 22.02
N VAL A 418 16.18 8.42 22.26
CA VAL A 418 16.31 9.35 23.39
C VAL A 418 16.31 8.59 24.71
N ASP A 419 15.37 7.65 24.91
CA ASP A 419 15.37 6.81 26.11
C ASP A 419 16.61 5.91 26.17
N ALA A 420 16.98 5.24 25.07
CA ALA A 420 18.16 4.37 25.02
C ALA A 420 19.44 5.10 25.44
N ALA A 421 19.63 6.36 25.01
CA ALA A 421 20.77 7.19 25.38
C ALA A 421 20.63 7.87 26.75
N LYS A 422 19.53 7.66 27.48
CA LYS A 422 19.15 8.46 28.65
C LYS A 422 19.23 9.96 28.36
N GLY A 423 18.69 10.40 27.23
CA GLY A 423 18.66 11.80 26.81
C GLY A 423 17.63 12.64 27.58
N SER A 424 17.70 13.96 27.39
CA SER A 424 16.78 14.94 27.96
C SER A 424 15.55 15.15 27.07
N ASP A 425 14.40 15.37 27.71
CA ASP A 425 13.15 15.75 27.04
C ASP A 425 12.92 17.28 27.01
N ALA A 426 13.78 18.06 27.68
CA ALA A 426 13.74 19.52 27.67
C ALA A 426 13.77 20.13 26.25
N PRO A 427 14.53 19.60 25.28
CA PRO A 427 14.51 20.09 23.89
C PRO A 427 13.15 20.07 23.20
N PHE A 428 12.19 19.31 23.72
CA PHE A 428 10.87 19.14 23.12
C PHE A 428 9.81 20.06 23.75
N ASP A 429 10.20 20.93 24.71
CA ASP A 429 9.29 21.85 25.39
C ASP A 429 8.51 22.73 24.39
N PRO A 430 7.17 22.79 24.46
CA PRO A 430 6.35 23.50 23.49
C PRO A 430 6.72 24.98 23.34
N ARG A 431 7.26 25.63 24.38
CA ARG A 431 7.64 27.05 24.34
C ARG A 431 8.83 27.30 23.41
N ILE A 432 9.79 26.36 23.35
CA ILE A 432 10.96 26.44 22.44
C ILE A 432 10.50 26.46 20.98
N HIS A 433 9.48 25.67 20.67
CA HIS A 433 8.97 25.53 19.31
C HIS A 433 8.01 26.65 18.94
N ALA A 434 7.16 27.07 19.88
CA ALA A 434 6.24 28.18 19.72
C ALA A 434 6.98 29.50 19.43
N VAL A 435 8.08 29.79 20.13
CA VAL A 435 8.87 31.03 19.89
C VAL A 435 9.59 31.02 18.54
N ARG A 436 9.86 29.84 17.96
CA ARG A 436 10.46 29.72 16.62
C ARG A 436 9.42 29.72 15.49
N GLY A 437 8.22 29.20 15.72
CA GLY A 437 7.06 29.37 14.83
C GLY A 437 6.95 28.43 13.62
N GLN A 438 7.85 27.46 13.45
CA GLN A 438 7.78 26.51 12.32
C GLN A 438 6.73 25.41 12.57
N PRO A 439 5.70 25.24 11.72
CA PRO A 439 4.60 24.31 11.98
C PRO A 439 5.06 22.85 12.14
N GLY A 440 5.89 22.35 11.23
CA GLY A 440 6.37 20.97 11.31
C GLY A 440 7.23 20.73 12.54
N GLN A 441 8.03 21.71 12.96
CA GLN A 441 8.81 21.61 14.20
C GLN A 441 7.92 21.55 15.45
N ILE A 442 6.86 22.35 15.50
CA ILE A 442 5.90 22.34 16.61
C ILE A 442 5.20 20.99 16.70
N ALA A 443 4.73 20.47 15.57
CA ALA A 443 4.10 19.16 15.48
C ALA A 443 5.05 18.05 15.94
N GLN A 444 6.28 18.03 15.40
CA GLN A 444 7.29 17.03 15.73
C GLN A 444 7.59 16.98 17.24
N ALA A 445 7.75 18.14 17.87
CA ALA A 445 8.01 18.21 19.29
C ALA A 445 6.83 17.73 20.14
N ALA A 446 5.60 18.11 19.76
CA ALA A 446 4.39 17.67 20.46
C ALA A 446 4.25 16.14 20.44
N VAL A 447 4.47 15.53 19.26
CA VAL A 447 4.41 14.07 19.10
C VAL A 447 5.54 13.38 19.87
N THR A 448 6.78 13.89 19.77
CA THR A 448 7.92 13.31 20.50
C THR A 448 7.71 13.33 22.01
N ARG A 449 7.15 14.42 22.55
CA ARG A 449 6.75 14.50 23.98
C ARG A 449 5.68 13.49 24.34
N ALA A 450 4.65 13.34 23.51
CA ALA A 450 3.59 12.37 23.76
C ALA A 450 4.15 10.93 23.77
N LEU A 451 5.11 10.62 22.90
CA LEU A 451 5.79 9.34 22.84
C LEU A 451 6.65 9.08 24.09
N LEU A 452 7.40 10.06 24.60
CA LEU A 452 8.28 9.89 25.77
C LEU A 452 7.56 9.91 27.13
N ALA A 453 6.30 10.36 27.15
CA ALA A 453 5.55 10.56 28.39
C ALA A 453 5.45 9.28 29.25
N GLY A 454 5.92 9.35 30.49
CA GLY A 454 5.87 8.24 31.45
C GLY A 454 7.05 7.25 31.37
N SER A 455 8.11 7.55 30.62
CA SER A 455 9.34 6.74 30.60
C SER A 455 10.02 6.70 31.97
N GLN A 456 10.25 5.50 32.53
CA GLN A 456 11.01 5.32 33.77
C GLN A 456 12.50 5.54 33.55
N ILE A 457 12.99 5.21 32.34
CA ILE A 457 14.36 5.53 31.95
C ILE A 457 14.58 7.02 32.05
N ARG A 458 13.68 7.84 31.50
CA ARG A 458 13.74 9.31 31.64
C ARG A 458 13.77 9.78 33.10
N GLN A 459 12.94 9.18 33.95
CA GLN A 459 12.89 9.53 35.38
C GLN A 459 14.19 9.18 36.13
N SER A 460 14.91 8.15 35.68
CA SER A 460 16.10 7.64 36.38
C SER A 460 17.27 8.62 36.43
N HIS A 461 17.28 9.63 35.57
CA HIS A 461 18.35 10.62 35.44
C HIS A 461 17.82 12.06 35.44
N LEU A 462 16.71 12.34 36.12
CA LEU A 462 16.26 13.73 36.30
C LEU A 462 17.13 14.52 37.30
N VAL A 463 17.71 13.81 38.27
CA VAL A 463 18.52 14.38 39.34
C VAL A 463 19.94 13.86 39.18
N HIS A 464 20.92 14.75 39.36
CA HIS A 464 22.35 14.43 39.18
C HIS A 464 22.73 13.94 37.77
N ASP A 465 22.06 14.43 36.74
CA ASP A 465 22.54 14.25 35.36
C ASP A 465 23.73 15.18 35.11
N GLU A 466 24.91 14.60 34.90
CA GLU A 466 26.14 15.35 34.59
C GLU A 466 26.13 15.93 33.16
N ARG A 467 25.22 15.46 32.29
CA ARG A 467 25.10 15.97 30.92
C ARG A 467 24.43 17.33 30.91
N VAL A 468 25.15 18.32 30.38
CA VAL A 468 24.63 19.69 30.23
C VAL A 468 23.72 19.80 29.00
N GLN A 469 24.08 19.14 27.90
CA GLN A 469 23.30 19.13 26.66
C GLN A 469 23.50 17.82 25.90
N ASP A 470 22.41 17.30 25.33
CA ASP A 470 22.52 16.20 24.38
C ASP A 470 23.13 16.65 23.03
N PRO A 471 23.80 15.73 22.31
CA PRO A 471 24.18 15.93 20.93
C PRO A 471 22.99 16.30 20.03
N TYR A 472 23.27 17.00 18.92
CA TYR A 472 22.23 17.55 18.05
C TYR A 472 21.35 16.47 17.41
N SER A 473 21.87 15.26 17.19
CA SER A 473 21.09 14.15 16.64
C SER A 473 19.91 13.73 17.54
N LEU A 474 20.00 13.97 18.85
CA LEU A 474 18.89 13.81 19.81
C LEU A 474 18.12 15.12 20.00
N ARG A 475 18.84 16.23 20.22
CA ARG A 475 18.25 17.51 20.63
C ARG A 475 17.54 18.27 19.50
N CYS A 476 18.05 18.17 18.28
CA CYS A 476 17.54 18.90 17.12
C CYS A 476 16.52 18.11 16.30
N GLN A 477 16.01 16.98 16.82
CA GLN A 477 14.99 16.17 16.14
C GLN A 477 13.75 17.01 15.73
N PRO A 478 13.17 17.88 16.57
CA PRO A 478 12.05 18.73 16.15
C PRO A 478 12.37 19.59 14.94
N GLN A 479 13.57 20.17 14.90
CA GLN A 479 13.99 21.10 13.87
C GLN A 479 14.19 20.38 12.53
N VAL A 480 14.91 19.26 12.53
CA VAL A 480 15.28 18.53 11.31
C VAL A 480 14.09 17.73 10.79
N MET A 481 13.46 16.93 11.63
CA MET A 481 12.31 16.11 11.23
C MET A 481 11.09 16.99 10.94
N GLY A 482 10.92 18.09 11.66
CA GLY A 482 9.88 19.09 11.36
C GLY A 482 10.06 19.78 10.02
N ALA A 483 11.31 20.10 9.62
CA ALA A 483 11.57 20.61 8.27
C ALA A 483 11.25 19.57 7.19
N CYS A 484 11.64 18.30 7.41
CA CYS A 484 11.32 17.19 6.50
C CYS A 484 9.79 17.03 6.35
N ARG A 485 9.05 17.10 7.45
CA ARG A 485 7.58 17.07 7.46
C ARG A 485 7.01 18.17 6.57
N ASP A 486 7.48 19.40 6.70
CA ASP A 486 6.93 20.53 5.94
C ASP A 486 7.21 20.41 4.43
N LEU A 487 8.39 19.89 4.06
CA LEU A 487 8.70 19.55 2.67
C LEU A 487 7.78 18.44 2.13
N ILE A 488 7.55 17.38 2.92
CA ILE A 488 6.62 16.29 2.56
C ILE A 488 5.20 16.84 2.35
N ALA A 489 4.72 17.71 3.24
CA ALA A 489 3.39 18.31 3.12
C ALA A 489 3.25 19.22 1.88
N GLN A 490 4.30 19.97 1.54
CA GLN A 490 4.33 20.78 0.31
C GLN A 490 4.28 19.92 -0.95
N ALA A 491 5.06 18.84 -1.00
CA ALA A 491 5.05 17.90 -2.12
C ALA A 491 3.67 17.22 -2.24
N ALA A 492 3.08 16.78 -1.12
CA ALA A 492 1.76 16.17 -1.08
C ALA A 492 0.68 17.07 -1.70
N ARG A 493 0.68 18.37 -1.38
CA ARG A 493 -0.24 19.34 -1.98
C ARG A 493 -0.07 19.43 -3.50
N THR A 494 1.17 19.54 -3.97
CA THR A 494 1.48 19.65 -5.40
C THR A 494 1.04 18.40 -6.16
N LEU A 495 1.36 17.22 -5.63
CA LEU A 495 1.01 15.94 -6.24
C LEU A 495 -0.51 15.67 -6.22
N LEU A 496 -1.22 16.14 -5.20
CA LEU A 496 -2.68 16.02 -5.15
C LEU A 496 -3.37 16.88 -6.23
N ILE A 497 -2.85 18.08 -6.48
CA ILE A 497 -3.33 18.94 -7.58
C ILE A 497 -3.09 18.24 -8.91
N GLU A 498 -1.88 17.73 -9.13
CA GLU A 498 -1.50 17.06 -10.37
C GLU A 498 -2.30 15.77 -10.61
N ALA A 499 -2.55 14.97 -9.57
CA ALA A 499 -3.37 13.77 -9.64
C ALA A 499 -4.82 14.03 -10.12
N ASN A 500 -5.28 15.28 -10.01
CA ASN A 500 -6.60 15.75 -10.41
C ASN A 500 -6.58 16.65 -11.67
N ALA A 501 -5.41 16.91 -12.24
CA ALA A 501 -5.25 17.78 -13.39
C ALA A 501 -5.69 17.12 -14.71
N VAL A 502 -6.06 17.94 -15.68
CA VAL A 502 -6.14 17.50 -17.09
C VAL A 502 -4.80 17.83 -17.73
N THR A 503 -4.03 16.79 -18.04
CA THR A 503 -2.65 16.92 -18.51
C THR A 503 -2.43 16.43 -19.93
N ASP A 504 -3.49 16.05 -20.66
CA ASP A 504 -3.38 15.74 -22.09
C ASP A 504 -3.40 17.01 -22.96
N ASN A 505 -3.12 16.84 -24.25
CA ASN A 505 -3.14 17.91 -25.24
C ASN A 505 -3.49 17.37 -26.64
N PRO A 506 -4.22 18.13 -27.48
CA PRO A 506 -4.87 19.41 -27.17
C PRO A 506 -6.11 19.23 -26.29
N LEU A 507 -6.53 20.32 -25.63
CA LEU A 507 -7.70 20.35 -24.77
C LEU A 507 -8.97 20.75 -25.54
N VAL A 508 -10.09 20.14 -25.17
CA VAL A 508 -11.42 20.39 -25.75
C VAL A 508 -12.24 21.25 -24.79
N PHE A 509 -12.77 22.36 -25.30
CA PHE A 509 -13.67 23.26 -24.57
C PHE A 509 -15.05 23.20 -25.21
N VAL A 510 -15.93 22.38 -24.63
CA VAL A 510 -17.26 22.08 -25.19
C VAL A 510 -18.09 23.34 -25.37
N ASP A 511 -18.06 24.26 -24.41
CA ASP A 511 -18.89 25.46 -24.40
C ASP A 511 -18.58 26.42 -25.58
N THR A 512 -17.33 26.46 -26.02
CA THR A 512 -16.91 27.27 -27.19
C THR A 512 -16.75 26.45 -28.47
N GLY A 513 -16.72 25.11 -28.35
CA GLY A 513 -16.41 24.20 -29.45
C GLY A 513 -14.94 24.25 -29.90
N GLU A 514 -14.06 24.87 -29.12
CA GLU A 514 -12.65 25.06 -29.46
C GLU A 514 -11.77 23.89 -29.02
N VAL A 515 -10.69 23.69 -29.76
CA VAL A 515 -9.61 22.78 -29.41
C VAL A 515 -8.33 23.60 -29.29
N LEU A 516 -7.81 23.72 -28.07
CA LEU A 516 -6.67 24.57 -27.76
C LEU A 516 -5.44 23.71 -27.47
N SER A 517 -4.33 24.02 -28.14
CA SER A 517 -3.04 23.42 -27.83
C SER A 517 -2.32 24.24 -26.77
N GLY A 518 -1.92 23.59 -25.69
CA GLY A 518 -1.12 24.15 -24.59
C GLY A 518 0.03 23.22 -24.20
N GLY A 519 0.42 23.26 -22.92
CA GLY A 519 1.57 22.54 -22.38
C GLY A 519 1.33 21.86 -21.03
N ASN A 520 0.08 21.54 -20.69
CA ASN A 520 -0.28 20.91 -19.40
C ASN A 520 0.36 19.53 -19.18
N PHE A 521 0.94 18.95 -20.23
CA PHE A 521 1.67 17.68 -20.19
C PHE A 521 3.09 17.80 -19.59
N HIS A 522 3.58 19.02 -19.34
CA HIS A 522 4.94 19.26 -18.87
C HIS A 522 5.00 19.12 -17.35
N ALA A 523 5.70 18.10 -16.86
CA ALA A 523 5.63 17.65 -15.47
C ALA A 523 6.56 18.41 -14.50
N GLU A 524 6.88 19.69 -14.76
CA GLU A 524 7.81 20.48 -13.93
C GLU A 524 7.39 20.55 -12.45
N PRO A 525 6.10 20.78 -12.11
CA PRO A 525 5.67 20.79 -10.71
C PRO A 525 5.92 19.45 -10.01
N VAL A 526 5.77 18.34 -10.74
CA VAL A 526 6.02 16.99 -10.22
C VAL A 526 7.51 16.76 -10.01
N ALA A 527 8.35 17.22 -10.94
CA ALA A 527 9.80 17.12 -10.83
C ALA A 527 10.32 17.85 -9.57
N PHE A 528 9.85 19.08 -9.33
CA PHE A 528 10.19 19.82 -8.11
C PHE A 528 9.67 19.17 -6.83
N ALA A 529 8.44 18.65 -6.85
CA ALA A 529 7.88 17.92 -5.72
C ALA A 529 8.72 16.68 -5.39
N ALA A 530 9.14 15.93 -6.41
CA ALA A 530 9.98 14.75 -6.24
C ALA A 530 11.39 15.11 -5.74
N ASP A 531 12.04 16.13 -6.31
CA ASP A 531 13.34 16.59 -5.84
C ASP A 531 13.30 17.12 -4.40
N THR A 532 12.19 17.76 -4.01
CA THR A 532 11.94 18.19 -2.62
C THR A 532 11.81 17.00 -1.67
N LEU A 533 11.09 15.95 -2.07
CA LEU A 533 10.96 14.72 -1.27
C LEU A 533 12.31 14.02 -1.08
N ALA A 534 13.20 14.07 -2.09
CA ALA A 534 14.53 13.50 -1.96
C ALA A 534 15.36 14.12 -0.83
N LEU A 535 15.26 15.45 -0.65
CA LEU A 535 15.92 16.15 0.46
C LEU A 535 15.40 15.64 1.80
N ALA A 536 14.08 15.53 1.94
CA ALA A 536 13.46 15.04 3.18
C ALA A 536 13.87 13.59 3.49
N ILE A 537 13.82 12.68 2.51
CA ILE A 537 14.21 11.28 2.69
C ILE A 537 15.70 11.15 3.07
N SER A 538 16.56 11.95 2.45
CA SER A 538 17.99 11.98 2.75
C SER A 538 18.27 12.46 4.17
N GLU A 539 17.64 13.56 4.60
CA GLU A 539 17.88 14.15 5.93
C GLU A 539 17.29 13.30 7.07
N ILE A 540 16.17 12.61 6.85
CA ILE A 540 15.64 11.60 7.80
C ILE A 540 16.69 10.50 8.03
N GLY A 541 17.29 9.99 6.95
CA GLY A 541 18.35 8.98 7.03
C GLY A 541 19.62 9.51 7.69
N ALA A 542 20.05 10.73 7.35
CA ALA A 542 21.26 11.34 7.88
C ALA A 542 21.18 11.55 9.41
N ILE A 543 20.08 12.09 9.93
CA ILE A 543 19.94 12.29 11.38
C ILE A 543 19.80 10.96 12.13
N SER A 544 19.13 9.97 11.53
CA SER A 544 19.02 8.61 12.07
C SER A 544 20.39 7.93 12.20
N GLU A 545 21.20 7.99 11.15
CA GLU A 545 22.55 7.42 11.15
C GLU A 545 23.44 8.07 12.21
N ARG A 546 23.33 9.39 12.43
CA ARG A 546 24.04 10.08 13.53
C ARG A 546 23.55 9.65 14.92
N ARG A 547 22.32 9.18 15.08
CA ARG A 547 21.82 8.59 16.34
C ARG A 547 22.36 7.17 16.55
N VAL A 548 22.50 6.38 15.48
CA VAL A 548 23.23 5.09 15.55
C VAL A 548 24.65 5.30 16.04
N ALA A 549 25.39 6.23 15.41
CA ALA A 549 26.76 6.56 15.78
C ALA A 549 26.89 6.98 17.25
N LEU A 550 25.90 7.72 17.77
CA LEU A 550 25.85 8.11 19.18
C LEU A 550 25.67 6.92 20.11
N LEU A 551 24.74 6.00 19.82
CA LEU A 551 24.44 4.88 20.70
C LEU A 551 25.61 3.90 20.85
N ILE A 552 26.33 3.63 19.75
CA ILE A 552 27.46 2.70 19.76
C ILE A 552 28.71 3.26 20.45
N ASP A 553 28.79 4.58 20.63
CA ASP A 553 29.90 5.25 21.31
C ASP A 553 29.64 5.31 22.82
N SER A 554 30.34 4.48 23.58
CA SER A 554 30.19 4.39 25.04
C SER A 554 30.50 5.69 25.77
N THR A 555 31.28 6.60 25.17
CA THR A 555 31.59 7.91 25.77
C THR A 555 30.43 8.90 25.67
N LEU A 556 29.52 8.67 24.71
CA LEU A 556 28.35 9.51 24.46
C LEU A 556 27.07 8.89 25.01
N SER A 557 26.89 7.57 24.85
CA SER A 557 25.66 6.86 25.22
C SER A 557 25.62 6.41 26.68
N GLY A 558 26.78 6.18 27.30
CA GLY A 558 26.87 5.50 28.60
C GLY A 558 26.46 4.03 28.56
N LEU A 559 26.32 3.44 27.36
CA LEU A 559 26.06 2.02 27.13
C LEU A 559 27.38 1.27 26.84
N PRO A 560 27.37 -0.08 26.87
CA PRO A 560 28.53 -0.86 26.41
C PRO A 560 28.92 -0.45 24.98
N PRO A 561 30.22 -0.37 24.66
CA PRO A 561 30.68 0.01 23.33
C PRO A 561 30.12 -0.97 22.29
N PHE A 562 29.60 -0.44 21.19
CA PHE A 562 28.93 -1.20 20.12
C PHE A 562 27.71 -2.03 20.57
N LEU A 563 27.13 -1.71 21.73
CA LEU A 563 25.87 -2.26 22.25
C LEU A 563 25.89 -3.78 22.47
N VAL A 564 27.02 -4.34 22.87
CA VAL A 564 27.19 -5.77 23.13
C VAL A 564 27.99 -6.02 24.41
N ASP A 565 27.72 -7.15 25.06
CA ASP A 565 28.51 -7.61 26.19
C ASP A 565 29.85 -8.19 25.71
N ASN A 566 30.87 -8.15 26.58
CA ASN A 566 32.23 -8.61 26.28
C ASN A 566 32.83 -8.01 24.98
N PRO A 567 32.89 -6.67 24.88
CA PRO A 567 33.46 -6.01 23.71
C PRO A 567 34.92 -6.42 23.50
N GLY A 568 35.30 -6.66 22.24
CA GLY A 568 36.63 -7.15 21.85
C GLY A 568 36.63 -8.63 21.50
N LEU A 569 35.77 -9.44 22.13
CA LEU A 569 35.39 -10.75 21.58
C LEU A 569 34.21 -10.61 20.62
N ASN A 570 33.22 -9.81 21.00
CA ASN A 570 32.09 -9.43 20.14
C ASN A 570 32.31 -8.05 19.51
N SER A 571 31.88 -7.91 18.26
CA SER A 571 31.88 -6.65 17.50
C SER A 571 30.53 -5.92 17.58
N GLY A 572 29.45 -6.62 17.92
CA GLY A 572 28.12 -6.04 18.11
C GLY A 572 27.66 -5.25 16.89
N PHE A 573 27.28 -3.99 17.12
CA PHE A 573 26.70 -3.11 16.10
C PHE A 573 27.73 -2.37 15.24
N MET A 574 29.03 -2.63 15.40
CA MET A 574 30.10 -1.90 14.71
C MET A 574 29.91 -1.87 13.18
N ILE A 575 29.70 -3.03 12.55
CA ILE A 575 29.57 -3.10 11.08
C ILE A 575 28.16 -2.79 10.61
N ALA A 576 27.14 -2.96 11.46
CA ALA A 576 25.79 -2.47 11.17
C ALA A 576 25.80 -0.94 10.99
N HIS A 577 26.56 -0.21 11.82
CA HIS A 577 26.74 1.23 11.65
C HIS A 577 27.45 1.59 10.33
N VAL A 578 28.47 0.83 9.92
CA VAL A 578 29.14 1.04 8.62
C VAL A 578 28.14 0.94 7.46
N THR A 579 27.23 -0.05 7.50
CA THR A 579 26.14 -0.17 6.52
C THR A 579 25.23 1.06 6.52
N ALA A 580 24.81 1.55 7.70
CA ALA A 580 24.00 2.76 7.79
C ALA A 580 24.72 4.00 7.21
N ALA A 581 26.00 4.16 7.50
CA ALA A 581 26.83 5.25 6.98
C ALA A 581 26.98 5.22 5.45
N ALA A 582 27.18 4.02 4.87
CA ALA A 582 27.27 3.84 3.43
C ALA A 582 25.96 4.29 2.72
N LEU A 583 24.82 3.84 3.23
CA LEU A 583 23.49 4.15 2.67
C LEU A 583 23.13 5.64 2.84
N ALA A 584 23.48 6.24 3.98
CA ALA A 584 23.32 7.68 4.18
C ALA A 584 24.17 8.48 3.16
N SER A 585 25.37 8.00 2.83
CA SER A 585 26.25 8.63 1.84
C SER A 585 25.72 8.48 0.41
N GLU A 586 25.19 7.31 0.06
CA GLU A 586 24.60 7.06 -1.26
C GLU A 586 23.40 7.98 -1.52
N ASN A 587 22.53 8.17 -0.52
CA ASN A 587 21.39 9.09 -0.62
C ASN A 587 21.79 10.54 -0.91
N LYS A 588 22.99 10.99 -0.53
CA LYS A 588 23.49 12.33 -0.88
C LYS A 588 23.68 12.49 -2.39
N SER A 589 24.21 11.46 -3.05
CA SER A 589 24.39 11.46 -4.51
C SER A 589 23.04 11.43 -5.20
N HIS A 590 22.13 10.59 -4.70
CA HIS A 590 20.78 10.53 -5.24
C HIS A 590 20.04 11.84 -5.05
N ALA A 591 20.24 12.59 -3.95
CA ALA A 591 19.56 13.86 -3.65
C ALA A 591 19.82 14.98 -4.66
N HIS A 592 20.80 14.84 -5.58
CA HIS A 592 20.99 15.80 -6.67
C HIS A 592 19.69 15.98 -7.47
N PRO A 593 19.24 17.22 -7.72
CA PRO A 593 17.97 17.47 -8.40
C PRO A 593 18.03 17.00 -9.84
N ALA A 594 17.01 16.26 -10.28
CA ALA A 594 16.89 15.86 -11.68
C ALA A 594 16.16 16.93 -12.52
N SER A 595 15.32 17.75 -11.89
CA SER A 595 14.54 18.81 -12.55
C SER A 595 15.37 19.93 -13.17
N VAL A 596 16.64 20.06 -12.79
CA VAL A 596 17.54 21.09 -13.35
C VAL A 596 18.26 20.62 -14.62
N ASP A 597 18.02 19.38 -15.06
CA ASP A 597 18.55 18.83 -16.31
C ASP A 597 17.47 18.82 -17.40
N SER A 598 17.90 19.07 -18.64
CA SER A 598 17.01 19.13 -19.80
C SER A 598 17.79 18.87 -21.09
N LEU A 599 17.29 17.97 -21.93
CA LEU A 599 17.88 17.67 -23.23
C LEU A 599 16.82 17.79 -24.32
N PRO A 600 17.06 18.56 -25.40
CA PRO A 600 16.08 18.75 -26.44
C PRO A 600 15.86 17.46 -27.24
N THR A 601 14.60 17.10 -27.47
CA THR A 601 14.16 15.94 -28.25
C THR A 601 13.36 16.36 -29.48
N SER A 602 12.99 15.40 -30.33
CA SER A 602 12.12 15.63 -31.49
C SER A 602 12.61 16.75 -32.43
N ALA A 603 13.93 16.80 -32.68
CA ALA A 603 14.59 17.82 -33.49
C ALA A 603 14.33 19.26 -33.00
N ASN A 604 14.45 19.48 -31.68
CA ASN A 604 14.24 20.75 -30.98
C ASN A 604 12.79 21.24 -30.96
N GLN A 605 11.81 20.40 -31.34
CA GLN A 605 10.40 20.74 -31.13
C GLN A 605 10.00 20.60 -29.65
N GLU A 606 10.66 19.68 -28.94
CA GLU A 606 10.59 19.49 -27.50
C GLU A 606 11.92 19.93 -26.91
N ASP A 607 12.11 21.25 -26.81
CA ASP A 607 13.39 21.89 -26.46
C ASP A 607 13.62 22.03 -24.95
N HIS A 608 12.57 21.83 -24.14
CA HIS A 608 12.63 21.80 -22.69
C HIS A 608 11.76 20.66 -22.12
N VAL A 609 12.31 19.95 -21.15
CA VAL A 609 11.75 18.77 -20.48
C VAL A 609 11.99 18.85 -18.97
N SER A 610 11.16 18.17 -18.17
CA SER A 610 11.22 18.24 -16.69
C SER A 610 12.03 17.16 -15.99
N MET A 611 12.31 16.05 -16.69
CA MET A 611 12.92 14.84 -16.11
C MET A 611 12.16 14.26 -14.89
N ALA A 612 10.87 14.60 -14.72
CA ALA A 612 10.07 14.24 -13.54
C ALA A 612 10.05 12.72 -13.25
N THR A 613 10.08 11.87 -14.29
CA THR A 613 10.07 10.42 -14.11
C THR A 613 11.35 9.92 -13.41
N PHE A 614 12.52 10.49 -13.73
CA PHE A 614 13.76 10.16 -13.01
C PHE A 614 13.74 10.73 -11.61
N ALA A 615 13.34 12.00 -11.46
CA ALA A 615 13.18 12.66 -10.16
C ALA A 615 12.31 11.84 -9.21
N ALA A 616 11.21 11.27 -9.72
CA ALA A 616 10.27 10.48 -8.94
C ALA A 616 10.74 9.05 -8.67
N ARG A 617 11.26 8.32 -9.67
CA ARG A 617 11.61 6.90 -9.49
C ARG A 617 12.76 6.67 -8.51
N ARG A 618 13.70 7.62 -8.38
CA ARG A 618 14.84 7.52 -7.44
C ARG A 618 14.41 7.53 -5.98
N LEU A 619 13.22 8.07 -5.67
CA LEU A 619 12.71 8.16 -4.31
C LEU A 619 12.49 6.79 -3.67
N ALA A 620 12.11 5.77 -4.45
CA ALA A 620 11.89 4.41 -3.93
C ALA A 620 13.19 3.77 -3.42
N GLU A 621 14.29 3.95 -4.16
CA GLU A 621 15.63 3.49 -3.78
C GLU A 621 16.13 4.25 -2.55
N MET A 622 16.02 5.58 -2.56
CA MET A 622 16.38 6.42 -1.41
C MET A 622 15.59 6.04 -0.14
N ALA A 623 14.29 5.75 -0.30
CA ALA A 623 13.44 5.31 0.79
C ALA A 623 13.83 3.92 1.32
N GLY A 624 14.23 3.00 0.43
CA GLY A 624 14.79 1.71 0.80
C GLY A 624 16.06 1.85 1.65
N ASN A 625 16.96 2.75 1.26
CA ASN A 625 18.18 3.08 2.00
C ASN A 625 17.86 3.65 3.38
N THR A 626 17.00 4.68 3.45
CA THR A 626 16.61 5.30 4.72
C THR A 626 15.84 4.33 5.62
N ALA A 627 15.03 3.41 5.07
CA ALA A 627 14.37 2.36 5.86
C ALA A 627 15.38 1.41 6.51
N THR A 628 16.45 1.04 5.82
CA THR A 628 17.53 0.21 6.38
C THR A 628 18.24 0.95 7.52
N ILE A 629 18.55 2.23 7.33
CA ILE A 629 19.19 3.06 8.36
C ILE A 629 18.32 3.16 9.61
N LEU A 630 17.01 3.45 9.44
CA LEU A 630 16.04 3.47 10.53
C LEU A 630 15.89 2.10 11.19
N GLY A 631 15.91 1.00 10.42
CA GLY A 631 15.90 -0.36 10.94
C GLY A 631 17.10 -0.65 11.86
N ILE A 632 18.30 -0.23 11.45
CA ILE A 632 19.53 -0.34 12.26
C ILE A 632 19.43 0.53 13.52
N GLU A 633 18.91 1.75 13.41
CA GLU A 633 18.64 2.61 14.56
C GLU A 633 17.65 1.97 15.53
N TRP A 634 16.59 1.33 15.03
CA TRP A 634 15.60 0.68 15.87
C TRP A 634 16.19 -0.51 16.62
N LEU A 635 17.01 -1.33 15.95
CA LEU A 635 17.76 -2.41 16.57
C LEU A 635 18.67 -1.87 17.69
N ALA A 636 19.41 -0.80 17.42
CA ALA A 636 20.33 -0.17 18.37
C ALA A 636 19.59 0.44 19.57
N ALA A 637 18.52 1.19 19.32
CA ALA A 637 17.72 1.81 20.36
C ALA A 637 17.01 0.77 21.24
N ALA A 638 16.47 -0.30 20.64
CA ALA A 638 15.86 -1.37 21.41
C ALA A 638 16.87 -2.14 22.26
N GLN A 639 18.08 -2.37 21.73
CA GLN A 639 19.19 -2.95 22.48
C GLN A 639 19.61 -2.05 23.65
N GLY A 640 19.74 -0.74 23.43
CA GLY A 640 20.03 0.23 24.49
C GLY A 640 18.97 0.28 25.58
N VAL A 641 17.68 0.21 25.22
CA VAL A 641 16.58 0.10 26.20
C VAL A 641 16.66 -1.19 27.01
N ASP A 642 17.01 -2.32 26.39
CA ASP A 642 17.16 -3.59 27.10
C ASP A 642 18.29 -3.58 28.14
N PHE A 643 19.37 -2.84 27.90
CA PHE A 643 20.46 -2.65 28.88
C PHE A 643 20.04 -1.86 30.13
N HIS A 644 18.93 -1.11 30.08
CA HIS A 644 18.44 -0.36 31.24
C HIS A 644 17.48 -1.16 32.14
N ARG A 645 17.18 -2.43 31.80
CA ARG A 645 16.30 -3.27 32.63
C ARG A 645 16.78 -3.33 34.09
N PRO A 646 15.87 -3.27 35.08
CA PRO A 646 14.41 -3.39 34.95
C PRO A 646 13.66 -2.09 34.63
N LEU A 647 14.33 -0.97 34.33
CA LEU A 647 13.65 0.27 33.95
C LEU A 647 12.93 0.10 32.61
N ALA A 648 11.69 0.58 32.53
CA ALA A 648 10.90 0.58 31.30
C ALA A 648 10.94 1.95 30.58
N THR A 649 10.88 1.92 29.25
CA THR A 649 10.50 3.10 28.44
C THR A 649 9.00 3.42 28.63
N SER A 650 8.48 4.44 27.95
CA SER A 650 7.06 4.78 28.00
C SER A 650 6.18 3.65 27.46
N GLN A 651 4.90 3.62 27.84
CA GLN A 651 3.94 2.61 27.33
C GLN A 651 3.86 2.62 25.78
N ARG A 652 3.93 3.80 25.18
CA ARG A 652 3.88 4.00 23.72
C ARG A 652 5.10 3.44 23.02
N LEU A 653 6.29 3.70 23.56
CA LEU A 653 7.55 3.20 23.01
C LEU A 653 7.76 1.72 23.33
N GLN A 654 7.16 1.20 24.40
CA GLN A 654 7.15 -0.23 24.71
C GLN A 654 6.41 -1.04 23.63
N SER A 655 5.37 -0.48 23.01
CA SER A 655 4.70 -1.12 21.87
C SER A 655 5.65 -1.26 20.67
N ALA A 656 6.39 -0.21 20.32
CA ALA A 656 7.37 -0.28 19.24
C ALA A 656 8.53 -1.25 19.57
N HIS A 657 9.05 -1.21 20.80
CA HIS A 657 10.06 -2.16 21.28
C HIS A 657 9.57 -3.61 21.16
N ALA A 658 8.35 -3.89 21.61
CA ALA A 658 7.75 -5.22 21.55
C ALA A 658 7.52 -5.70 20.10
N THR A 659 7.07 -4.82 19.20
CA THR A 659 6.91 -5.14 17.77
C THR A 659 8.22 -5.61 17.14
N LEU A 660 9.34 -4.94 17.45
CA LEU A 660 10.66 -5.36 16.97
C LEU A 660 11.09 -6.66 17.63
N ARG A 661 10.97 -6.78 18.96
CA ARG A 661 11.42 -7.96 19.72
C ARG A 661 10.65 -9.23 19.42
N ALA A 662 9.44 -9.12 18.86
CA ALA A 662 8.71 -10.26 18.31
C ALA A 662 9.44 -10.91 17.12
N GLN A 663 10.21 -10.13 16.35
CA GLN A 663 10.95 -10.62 15.18
C GLN A 663 12.44 -10.82 15.45
N VAL A 664 13.03 -9.91 16.21
CA VAL A 664 14.48 -9.83 16.40
C VAL A 664 14.82 -9.91 17.89
N PRO A 665 15.45 -11.01 18.35
CA PRO A 665 15.82 -11.16 19.75
C PRO A 665 16.93 -10.19 20.17
N PHE A 666 17.12 -10.05 21.48
CA PHE A 666 18.26 -9.33 22.07
C PHE A 666 19.60 -9.82 21.49
N TYR A 667 20.56 -8.92 21.30
CA TYR A 667 21.88 -9.23 20.73
C TYR A 667 22.89 -9.47 21.86
N ALA A 668 22.95 -10.70 22.36
CA ALA A 668 23.84 -11.06 23.49
C ALA A 668 25.30 -11.28 23.07
N GLU A 669 25.49 -11.90 21.91
CA GLU A 669 26.78 -12.26 21.33
C GLU A 669 26.70 -12.15 19.80
N ASP A 670 27.85 -12.13 19.14
CA ASP A 670 27.93 -11.99 17.69
C ASP A 670 27.18 -13.14 16.99
N ARG A 671 26.24 -12.75 16.12
CA ARG A 671 25.50 -13.62 15.21
C ARG A 671 25.39 -12.98 13.84
N LEU A 672 24.99 -13.77 12.85
CA LEU A 672 24.69 -13.25 11.51
C LEU A 672 23.62 -12.14 11.60
N PHE A 673 24.04 -10.90 11.35
CA PHE A 673 23.22 -9.72 11.63
C PHE A 673 22.30 -9.32 10.45
N ALA A 674 22.64 -9.72 9.23
CA ALA A 674 21.90 -9.34 8.02
C ALA A 674 20.39 -9.70 8.07
N PRO A 675 19.97 -10.88 8.55
CA PRO A 675 18.55 -11.20 8.70
C PRO A 675 17.79 -10.25 9.64
N ASP A 676 18.41 -9.83 10.75
CA ASP A 676 17.79 -8.92 11.71
C ASP A 676 17.62 -7.52 11.09
N ILE A 677 18.62 -7.05 10.35
CA ILE A 677 18.58 -5.76 9.63
C ILE A 677 17.46 -5.78 8.58
N GLU A 678 17.37 -6.85 7.79
CA GLU A 678 16.31 -6.98 6.78
C GLU A 678 14.93 -7.07 7.44
N ALA A 679 14.78 -7.81 8.55
CA ALA A 679 13.53 -7.85 9.29
C ALA A 679 13.11 -6.46 9.80
N ALA A 680 14.03 -5.71 10.41
CA ALA A 680 13.76 -4.36 10.90
C ALA A 680 13.42 -3.39 9.75
N ARG A 681 14.15 -3.46 8.63
CA ARG A 681 13.87 -2.69 7.42
C ARG A 681 12.46 -2.96 6.89
N GLN A 682 12.05 -4.22 6.81
CA GLN A 682 10.70 -4.59 6.36
C GLN A 682 9.62 -4.05 7.30
N LEU A 683 9.81 -4.14 8.62
CA LEU A 683 8.89 -3.54 9.58
C LEU A 683 8.74 -2.02 9.38
N VAL A 684 9.83 -1.30 9.08
CA VAL A 684 9.80 0.14 8.75
C VAL A 684 9.02 0.39 7.47
N LEU A 685 9.31 -0.34 6.38
CA LEU A 685 8.62 -0.18 5.09
C LEU A 685 7.12 -0.50 5.17
N GLN A 686 6.74 -1.42 6.06
CA GLN A 686 5.35 -1.78 6.35
C GLN A 686 4.64 -0.79 7.28
N GLY A 687 5.38 0.17 7.87
CA GLY A 687 4.84 1.16 8.81
C GLY A 687 4.50 0.57 10.19
N ARG A 688 5.16 -0.54 10.57
CA ARG A 688 4.92 -1.26 11.84
C ARG A 688 5.63 -0.65 13.04
N SER A 689 6.61 0.23 12.82
CA SER A 689 7.17 1.07 13.89
C SER A 689 6.11 1.96 14.55
N ALA A 690 5.02 2.28 13.84
CA ALA A 690 3.90 3.08 14.35
C ALA A 690 2.84 2.25 15.09
N ASP A 691 3.02 0.93 15.24
CA ASP A 691 2.07 0.07 15.95
C ASP A 691 1.90 0.56 17.41
N GLY A 692 0.66 0.78 17.82
CA GLY A 692 0.32 1.38 19.13
C GLY A 692 0.46 2.91 19.22
N ASN A 693 0.87 3.59 18.14
CA ASN A 693 1.23 5.02 18.16
C ASN A 693 0.53 5.89 17.09
N ARG A 694 -0.39 5.32 16.30
CA ARG A 694 -1.05 6.03 15.18
C ARG A 694 -1.81 7.29 15.62
N ASP A 695 -2.42 7.26 16.79
CA ASP A 695 -3.15 8.40 17.37
C ASP A 695 -2.23 9.58 17.69
N ALA A 696 -1.04 9.32 18.24
CA ALA A 696 -0.03 10.35 18.49
C ALA A 696 0.55 10.88 17.17
N LEU A 697 0.88 9.98 16.24
CA LEU A 697 1.47 10.33 14.94
C LEU A 697 0.53 11.12 14.03
N ALA A 698 -0.79 10.99 14.20
CA ALA A 698 -1.77 11.81 13.49
C ALA A 698 -1.49 13.32 13.69
N GLY A 699 -0.92 13.72 14.83
CA GLY A 699 -0.52 15.10 15.10
C GLY A 699 0.63 15.64 14.25
N LEU A 700 1.35 14.78 13.50
CA LEU A 700 2.34 15.22 12.52
C LEU A 700 1.67 15.85 11.29
N TRP A 701 0.48 15.39 10.93
CA TRP A 701 -0.17 15.74 9.68
C TRP A 701 -1.23 16.83 9.90
N PRO A 702 -1.50 17.69 8.91
CA PRO A 702 -2.61 18.63 9.03
C PRO A 702 -3.92 17.83 9.14
N ALA A 703 -4.88 18.36 9.90
CA ALA A 703 -6.20 17.77 10.06
C ALA A 703 -7.02 17.77 8.76
#